data_AF-V8NV91-F1
#
_entry.id   AF-V8NV91-F1
#
_cell.length_a   1.000
_cell.length_b   1.000
_cell.length_c   1.000
_cell.angle_alpha   90.00
_cell.angle_beta   90.00
_cell.angle_gamma   90.00
#
_symmetry.space_group_name_H-M   'P 1'
#
loop_
_entity.id
_entity.type
_entity.pdbx_description
1 polymer ?
#
loop_
_entity_poly.entity_id
_entity_poly.type
_entity_poly.pdbx_seq_one_letter_code
_entity_poly.pdbx_strand_id
1 'polypeptide(L)'
;MAEHTDKLISMEANKLKHSQSYQETTSVGIKRMQKRFLQKDGSCNVYFKHIFGEWESYVADIFTTLVDIKWRHMFVIFSLSYILSWLLFGLVFWLIALQHGDLLPEEVVTPCVENVNSFTGAFLFSLETQTTIGYGSRCVTDECSAAILTVVLQSVLGCIIDTFIIGAALAKMATARKRAQTIRFSYYATVGLRDGKLCLMWRIGDFRPNHMVEGTVRAQLLRYVEDRVGRMILEYKDLKLLNDQIILATPVTIVHEINQDSPLYDFDRKTLAKDNFEILVTFVYTGDSTGTSHQSRSSYVPREILWGHRFNDVLQLKKKYYKVNCLQFEETTEVYAPYCSAKHLDKKELEYTSCDKTTNGEPEISSSSSSSSSSCSSGIRIRSFSADALIIHSEVSGEVLQKLRLFSKAEAPESTSEAMGSVRTNRYSIVSSEEDGMKLATMAVANGFGNGKSKVHTRQQCRSRFVKKDGHCNVQFINVGEKGQRYLADIFTTCVDIRWRWMLLIFCLAFILSWLFFGCVFWLIALLHGDLEETDKPCVSEVRSFTAAFLFSIETQTTIGYGFRCVTDECPIAVFMVVFQSIVGCIIDAFIIGAVMAKMAKPKKRNETLIFSHNAVVAMRDGKLCLMWRVGNLRKSHLVEAHVRAQLLKSRITTEGEYIPLDQIDINVGFDSGIDRIFLVSPITIVHEIDEESPLYDLSKQDMDNADFEIVVILEGMVEATAMTTQCRSSYLANEILWGHRYEPVLFEEKNYYKVDYSRFHKTYEVPNTPLCSARDLAEKKYILSNANSFCYENEVALAGKEEEDSDNGVPESTSTDTHPEMDHLSQAGVPLEPRPLRRESEI
;
A
#
# COMPACT_ATOMS: atom_id res chain seq x y z
N MET A 1 -8.77 -41.55 13.13
CA MET A 1 -9.08 -40.37 13.98
C MET A 1 -8.45 -40.47 15.36
N ALA A 2 -8.63 -41.56 16.13
CA ALA A 2 -8.09 -41.69 17.49
C ALA A 2 -6.56 -41.45 17.62
N GLU A 3 -5.72 -42.03 16.74
CA GLU A 3 -4.26 -41.76 16.74
C GLU A 3 -3.87 -40.30 16.51
N HIS A 4 -4.78 -39.48 15.96
CA HIS A 4 -4.52 -38.09 15.64
C HIS A 4 -4.77 -37.17 16.85
N THR A 5 -5.65 -37.60 17.77
CA THR A 5 -5.88 -36.95 19.08
C THR A 5 -4.76 -37.25 20.07
N ASP A 6 -4.26 -38.48 20.15
CA ASP A 6 -3.17 -38.83 21.06
C ASP A 6 -1.85 -38.11 20.73
N LYS A 7 -1.59 -37.88 19.43
CA LYS A 7 -0.45 -37.06 18.97
C LYS A 7 -0.59 -35.59 19.35
N LEU A 8 -1.80 -35.04 19.36
CA LEU A 8 -2.07 -33.67 19.81
C LEU A 8 -1.84 -33.51 21.33
N ILE A 9 -2.31 -34.47 22.12
CA ILE A 9 -2.10 -34.52 23.59
C ILE A 9 -0.60 -34.68 23.91
N SER A 10 0.13 -35.50 23.16
CA SER A 10 1.59 -35.63 23.26
C SER A 10 2.34 -34.33 22.96
N MET A 11 1.89 -33.57 21.95
CA MET A 11 2.47 -32.26 21.62
C MET A 11 2.21 -31.20 22.70
N GLU A 12 1.04 -31.19 23.35
CA GLU A 12 0.79 -30.31 24.52
C GLU A 12 1.61 -30.72 25.75
N ALA A 13 1.76 -32.02 26.01
CA ALA A 13 2.59 -32.53 27.11
C ALA A 13 4.07 -32.16 26.94
N ASN A 14 4.61 -32.20 25.73
CA ASN A 14 5.97 -31.74 25.44
C ASN A 14 6.10 -30.20 25.56
N LYS A 15 5.07 -29.43 25.21
CA LYS A 15 5.01 -27.98 25.43
C LYS A 15 5.14 -27.62 26.93
N LEU A 16 4.45 -28.37 27.79
CA LEU A 16 4.53 -28.22 29.25
C LEU A 16 5.91 -28.61 29.80
N LYS A 17 6.49 -29.75 29.37
CA LYS A 17 7.84 -30.15 29.80
C LYS A 17 8.93 -29.16 29.39
N HIS A 18 8.86 -28.62 28.17
CA HIS A 18 9.84 -27.62 27.73
C HIS A 18 9.70 -26.28 28.48
N SER A 19 8.50 -25.93 28.94
CA SER A 19 8.29 -24.74 29.79
C SER A 19 8.81 -24.93 31.22
N GLN A 20 8.68 -26.12 31.79
CA GLN A 20 9.19 -26.44 33.14
C GLN A 20 10.72 -26.52 33.19
N SER A 21 11.35 -27.10 32.15
CA SER A 21 12.83 -27.19 32.06
C SER A 21 13.55 -25.84 32.08
N TYR A 22 12.88 -24.74 31.75
CA TYR A 22 13.44 -23.38 31.79
C TYR A 22 13.10 -22.60 33.08
N GLN A 23 12.31 -23.15 34.00
CA GLN A 23 11.88 -22.44 35.21
C GLN A 23 12.77 -22.64 36.44
N GLU A 24 13.60 -23.68 36.51
CA GLU A 24 14.37 -24.00 37.74
C GLU A 24 15.68 -23.24 37.94
N THR A 25 16.08 -22.33 37.03
CA THR A 25 17.35 -21.57 37.16
C THR A 25 17.22 -20.05 36.93
N THR A 26 16.06 -19.44 37.18
CA THR A 26 15.94 -17.95 37.19
C THR A 26 15.02 -17.38 38.27
N SER A 27 15.32 -17.63 39.55
CA SER A 27 14.64 -17.02 40.70
C SER A 27 15.05 -15.57 40.99
N VAL A 28 15.18 -14.71 39.96
CA VAL A 28 15.43 -13.26 40.12
C VAL A 28 14.60 -12.43 39.13
N GLY A 29 13.60 -11.73 39.67
CA GLY A 29 12.94 -10.58 39.03
C GLY A 29 11.82 -10.93 38.05
N ILE A 30 10.59 -10.56 38.40
CA ILE A 30 9.44 -10.51 37.48
C ILE A 30 9.68 -9.37 36.46
N LYS A 31 10.47 -9.64 35.42
CA LYS A 31 10.61 -8.74 34.27
C LYS A 31 9.24 -8.62 33.60
N ARG A 32 8.72 -7.39 33.47
CA ARG A 32 7.50 -7.06 32.71
C ARG A 32 7.42 -7.90 31.42
N MET A 33 6.25 -8.47 31.15
CA MET A 33 5.94 -9.05 29.84
C MET A 33 6.25 -8.01 28.77
N GLN A 34 7.16 -8.34 27.86
CA GLN A 34 7.63 -7.43 26.82
C GLN A 34 6.48 -7.23 25.81
N LYS A 35 6.09 -5.98 25.58
CA LYS A 35 4.97 -5.66 24.70
C LYS A 35 5.39 -5.88 23.25
N ARG A 36 4.44 -6.37 22.46
CA ARG A 36 4.63 -6.77 21.06
C ARG A 36 3.73 -5.91 20.18
N PHE A 37 4.30 -5.35 19.12
CA PHE A 37 3.58 -4.54 18.12
C PHE A 37 2.74 -5.42 17.20
N LEU A 38 3.34 -6.48 16.67
CA LEU A 38 2.72 -7.43 15.74
C LEU A 38 2.72 -8.82 16.34
N GLN A 39 1.55 -9.42 16.57
CA GLN A 39 1.44 -10.81 17.03
C GLN A 39 2.02 -11.81 16.02
N LYS A 40 2.37 -13.03 16.49
CA LYS A 40 2.94 -14.09 15.65
C LYS A 40 2.05 -14.50 14.47
N ASP A 41 0.74 -14.27 14.58
CA ASP A 41 -0.28 -14.52 13.54
C ASP A 41 -0.40 -13.39 12.51
N GLY A 42 0.39 -12.32 12.63
CA GLY A 42 0.34 -11.15 11.77
C GLY A 42 -0.68 -10.08 12.19
N SER A 43 -1.36 -10.22 13.33
CA SER A 43 -2.31 -9.21 13.82
C SER A 43 -1.62 -8.08 14.62
N CYS A 44 -1.98 -6.83 14.36
CA CYS A 44 -1.38 -5.68 15.06
C CYS A 44 -2.06 -5.43 16.42
N ASN A 45 -1.29 -5.25 17.49
CA ASN A 45 -1.77 -4.95 18.84
C ASN A 45 -1.92 -3.43 19.06
N VAL A 46 -2.64 -2.78 18.14
CA VAL A 46 -2.83 -1.32 18.08
C VAL A 46 -4.33 -1.00 18.13
N TYR A 47 -4.69 -0.09 19.04
CA TYR A 47 -6.03 0.46 19.20
C TYR A 47 -6.06 1.92 18.75
N PHE A 48 -7.02 2.26 17.90
CA PHE A 48 -7.21 3.61 17.39
C PHE A 48 -8.29 4.32 18.22
N LYS A 49 -8.01 5.55 18.66
CA LYS A 49 -8.96 6.40 19.39
C LYS A 49 -9.21 7.68 18.59
N HIS A 50 -10.47 8.15 18.57
CA HIS A 50 -10.91 9.33 17.83
C HIS A 50 -10.59 9.28 16.33
N ILE A 51 -10.95 8.17 15.67
CA ILE A 51 -11.07 8.19 14.20
C ILE A 51 -12.23 9.14 13.86
N PHE A 52 -11.97 10.19 13.10
CA PHE A 52 -13.01 11.11 12.65
C PHE A 52 -13.96 10.38 11.69
N GLY A 53 -15.28 10.49 11.93
CA GLY A 53 -16.29 9.94 11.04
C GLY A 53 -16.17 8.42 10.80
N GLU A 54 -15.99 7.59 11.84
CA GLU A 54 -15.87 6.13 11.69
C GLU A 54 -16.96 5.55 10.78
N TRP A 55 -18.23 5.86 11.07
CA TRP A 55 -19.38 5.36 10.31
C TRP A 55 -19.38 5.87 8.85
N GLU A 56 -19.11 7.15 8.62
CA GLU A 56 -19.02 7.70 7.27
C GLU A 56 -17.86 7.07 6.48
N SER A 57 -16.72 6.80 7.10
CA SER A 57 -15.57 6.13 6.48
C SER A 57 -15.81 4.65 6.16
N TYR A 58 -16.65 3.95 6.94
CA TYR A 58 -17.08 2.59 6.62
C TYR A 58 -18.15 2.54 5.54
N VAL A 59 -19.04 3.54 5.48
CA VAL A 59 -20.12 3.67 4.48
C VAL A 59 -19.62 4.26 3.15
N ALA A 60 -18.58 5.10 3.14
CA ALA A 60 -17.99 5.64 1.91
C ALA A 60 -17.34 4.56 1.04
N ASP A 61 -16.88 3.46 1.65
CA ASP A 61 -16.34 2.27 0.99
C ASP A 61 -17.06 1.02 1.51
N ILE A 62 -18.34 0.88 1.09
CA ILE A 62 -19.21 -0.26 1.44
C ILE A 62 -18.57 -1.58 1.01
N PHE A 63 -17.89 -1.61 -0.14
CA PHE A 63 -17.36 -2.83 -0.74
C PHE A 63 -16.24 -3.45 0.10
N THR A 64 -15.17 -2.70 0.41
CA THR A 64 -14.10 -3.28 1.24
C THR A 64 -14.60 -3.62 2.64
N THR A 65 -15.56 -2.86 3.18
CA THR A 65 -16.24 -3.16 4.44
C THR A 65 -17.00 -4.50 4.38
N LEU A 66 -17.82 -4.75 3.35
CA LEU A 66 -18.55 -6.02 3.16
C LEU A 66 -17.59 -7.21 3.00
N VAL A 67 -16.48 -7.02 2.29
CA VAL A 67 -15.44 -8.02 2.11
C VAL A 67 -14.72 -8.34 3.43
N ASP A 68 -14.37 -7.32 4.22
CA ASP A 68 -13.69 -7.49 5.52
C ASP A 68 -14.58 -8.13 6.62
N ILE A 69 -15.90 -7.92 6.58
CA ILE A 69 -16.86 -8.44 7.56
C ILE A 69 -16.86 -9.97 7.63
N LYS A 70 -17.08 -10.56 8.82
CA LYS A 70 -17.21 -12.03 8.98
C LYS A 70 -18.44 -12.56 8.23
N TRP A 71 -18.29 -13.68 7.51
CA TRP A 71 -19.36 -14.35 6.74
C TRP A 71 -20.73 -14.39 7.43
N ARG A 72 -20.79 -14.72 8.73
CA ARG A 72 -22.05 -14.73 9.51
C ARG A 72 -22.85 -13.42 9.44
N HIS A 73 -22.17 -12.27 9.54
CA HIS A 73 -22.83 -10.96 9.49
C HIS A 73 -23.15 -10.55 8.05
N MET A 74 -22.32 -10.95 7.08
CA MET A 74 -22.60 -10.70 5.67
C MET A 74 -23.86 -11.43 5.20
N PHE A 75 -24.04 -12.70 5.59
CA PHE A 75 -25.28 -13.43 5.33
C PHE A 75 -26.50 -12.73 5.96
N VAL A 76 -26.40 -12.25 7.20
CA VAL A 76 -27.49 -11.48 7.83
C VAL A 76 -27.82 -10.21 7.06
N ILE A 77 -26.81 -9.45 6.60
CA ILE A 77 -27.01 -8.23 5.79
C ILE A 77 -27.70 -8.58 4.46
N PHE A 78 -27.26 -9.62 3.76
CA PHE A 78 -27.85 -10.04 2.49
C PHE A 78 -29.29 -10.55 2.65
N SER A 79 -29.55 -11.41 3.64
CA SER A 79 -30.92 -11.85 3.95
C SER A 79 -31.82 -10.68 4.34
N LEU A 80 -31.32 -9.72 5.11
CA LEU A 80 -32.07 -8.51 5.48
C LEU A 80 -32.39 -7.65 4.25
N SER A 81 -31.46 -7.48 3.29
CA SER A 81 -31.71 -6.70 2.07
C SER A 81 -32.78 -7.33 1.17
N TYR A 82 -32.81 -8.65 1.04
CA TYR A 82 -33.89 -9.33 0.31
C TYR A 82 -35.24 -9.17 1.02
N ILE A 83 -35.30 -9.43 2.32
CA ILE A 83 -36.55 -9.33 3.10
C ILE A 83 -37.10 -7.89 3.08
N LEU A 84 -36.24 -6.88 3.21
CA LEU A 84 -36.63 -5.46 3.08
C LEU A 84 -37.18 -5.14 1.68
N SER A 85 -36.55 -5.66 0.62
CA SER A 85 -37.03 -5.49 -0.76
C SER A 85 -38.40 -6.13 -0.95
N TRP A 86 -38.58 -7.39 -0.53
CA TRP A 86 -39.85 -8.11 -0.66
C TRP A 86 -40.98 -7.43 0.12
N LEU A 87 -40.71 -6.95 1.34
CA LEU A 87 -41.68 -6.20 2.15
C LEU A 87 -42.03 -4.84 1.53
N LEU A 88 -41.05 -4.12 0.97
CA LEU A 88 -41.28 -2.84 0.31
C LEU A 88 -42.19 -3.00 -0.91
N PHE A 89 -41.85 -3.88 -1.86
CA PHE A 89 -42.68 -4.12 -3.03
C PHE A 89 -44.00 -4.80 -2.70
N GLY A 90 -44.04 -5.71 -1.72
CA GLY A 90 -45.28 -6.31 -1.24
C GLY A 90 -46.24 -5.27 -0.65
N LEU A 91 -45.72 -4.26 0.06
CA LEU A 91 -46.50 -3.11 0.51
C LEU A 91 -46.96 -2.22 -0.66
N VAL A 92 -46.12 -1.99 -1.68
CA VAL A 92 -46.52 -1.24 -2.88
C VAL A 92 -47.63 -1.95 -3.66
N PHE A 93 -47.53 -3.26 -3.92
CA PHE A 93 -48.61 -4.02 -4.58
C PHE A 93 -49.88 -4.05 -3.75
N TRP A 94 -49.77 -4.16 -2.42
CA TRP A 94 -50.94 -4.08 -1.54
C TRP A 94 -51.61 -2.70 -1.56
N LEU A 95 -50.83 -1.61 -1.65
CA LEU A 95 -51.36 -0.26 -1.84
C LEU A 95 -52.00 -0.07 -3.24
N ILE A 96 -51.45 -0.68 -4.29
CA ILE A 96 -52.05 -0.65 -5.63
C ILE A 96 -53.41 -1.39 -5.61
N ALA A 97 -53.46 -2.59 -5.03
CA ALA A 97 -54.70 -3.36 -4.87
C ALA A 97 -55.75 -2.62 -4.02
N LEU A 98 -55.34 -1.95 -2.93
CA LEU A 98 -56.20 -1.07 -2.13
C LEU A 98 -56.75 0.11 -2.95
N GLN A 99 -55.92 0.74 -3.78
CA GLN A 99 -56.27 1.94 -4.53
C GLN A 99 -57.16 1.63 -5.75
N HIS A 100 -57.01 0.45 -6.35
CA HIS A 100 -57.81 -0.02 -7.48
C HIS A 100 -59.16 -0.63 -7.05
N GLY A 101 -59.23 -1.20 -5.84
CA GLY A 101 -60.43 -1.82 -5.28
C GLY A 101 -60.42 -3.35 -5.25
N ASP A 102 -59.34 -3.99 -5.73
CA ASP A 102 -59.15 -5.45 -5.86
C ASP A 102 -59.38 -6.27 -4.57
N LEU A 103 -59.40 -5.61 -3.41
CA LEU A 103 -59.64 -6.22 -2.10
C LEU A 103 -61.13 -6.27 -1.71
N LEU A 104 -62.02 -5.64 -2.49
CA LEU A 104 -63.46 -5.71 -2.34
C LEU A 104 -64.04 -6.77 -3.28
N PRO A 105 -64.95 -7.65 -2.83
CA PRO A 105 -65.46 -8.76 -3.63
C PRO A 105 -66.58 -8.34 -4.62
N GLU A 106 -66.42 -7.20 -5.30
CA GLU A 106 -67.35 -6.77 -6.36
C GLU A 106 -66.82 -7.22 -7.74
N GLU A 107 -67.54 -8.14 -8.38
CA GLU A 107 -67.16 -8.89 -9.60
C GLU A 107 -67.00 -8.04 -10.89
N VAL A 108 -66.98 -6.71 -10.79
CA VAL A 108 -67.13 -5.78 -11.94
C VAL A 108 -65.77 -5.29 -12.47
N VAL A 109 -64.68 -5.43 -11.71
CA VAL A 109 -63.36 -4.89 -12.05
C VAL A 109 -62.33 -6.01 -12.17
N THR A 110 -61.64 -6.07 -13.31
CA THR A 110 -60.48 -6.97 -13.52
C THR A 110 -59.34 -6.55 -12.58
N PRO A 111 -58.82 -7.44 -11.72
CA PRO A 111 -57.82 -7.07 -10.71
C PRO A 111 -56.48 -6.69 -11.36
N CYS A 112 -55.71 -5.80 -10.73
CA CYS A 112 -54.36 -5.44 -11.18
C CYS A 112 -53.37 -6.61 -11.13
N VAL A 113 -53.55 -7.50 -10.14
CA VAL A 113 -52.76 -8.73 -9.98
C VAL A 113 -53.70 -9.84 -9.49
N GLU A 114 -53.74 -10.97 -10.21
CA GLU A 114 -54.64 -12.06 -9.85
C GLU A 114 -54.26 -12.71 -8.51
N ASN A 115 -55.27 -13.08 -7.72
CA ASN A 115 -55.15 -13.80 -6.45
C ASN A 115 -54.32 -13.07 -5.35
N VAL A 116 -54.35 -11.73 -5.33
CA VAL A 116 -53.67 -10.86 -4.34
C VAL A 116 -54.66 -10.27 -3.31
N ASN A 117 -55.50 -11.13 -2.73
CA ASN A 117 -56.62 -10.73 -1.86
C ASN A 117 -56.19 -10.30 -0.43
N SER A 118 -54.90 -10.16 -0.15
CA SER A 118 -54.36 -9.77 1.16
C SER A 118 -52.91 -9.29 1.07
N PHE A 119 -52.41 -8.60 2.10
CA PHE A 119 -50.98 -8.24 2.21
C PHE A 119 -50.06 -9.47 2.11
N THR A 120 -50.45 -10.62 2.67
CA THR A 120 -49.68 -11.87 2.53
C THR A 120 -49.62 -12.33 1.07
N GLY A 121 -50.71 -12.19 0.31
CA GLY A 121 -50.72 -12.46 -1.13
C GLY A 121 -49.80 -11.52 -1.91
N ALA A 122 -49.80 -10.22 -1.58
CA ALA A 122 -48.94 -9.21 -2.21
C ALA A 122 -47.45 -9.42 -1.88
N PHE A 123 -47.15 -9.82 -0.64
CA PHE A 123 -45.80 -10.21 -0.23
C PHE A 123 -45.32 -11.48 -0.95
N LEU A 124 -46.17 -12.50 -1.08
CA LEU A 124 -45.83 -13.71 -1.84
C LEU A 124 -45.63 -13.41 -3.32
N PHE A 125 -46.47 -12.57 -3.93
CA PHE A 125 -46.28 -12.12 -5.31
C PHE A 125 -44.96 -11.37 -5.51
N SER A 126 -44.63 -10.46 -4.59
CA SER A 126 -43.35 -9.74 -4.56
C SER A 126 -42.15 -10.70 -4.44
N LEU A 127 -42.26 -11.74 -3.60
CA LEU A 127 -41.25 -12.78 -3.45
C LEU A 127 -41.11 -13.60 -4.75
N GLU A 128 -42.21 -14.12 -5.30
CA GLU A 128 -42.26 -14.91 -6.54
C GLU A 128 -41.65 -14.16 -7.73
N THR A 129 -41.92 -12.85 -7.82
CA THR A 129 -41.41 -11.93 -8.85
C THR A 129 -39.90 -11.71 -8.71
N GLN A 130 -39.41 -11.33 -7.53
CA GLN A 130 -37.98 -11.03 -7.35
C GLN A 130 -37.09 -12.28 -7.25
N THR A 131 -37.64 -13.44 -6.89
CA THR A 131 -36.88 -14.71 -6.80
C THR A 131 -37.06 -15.61 -8.02
N THR A 132 -37.76 -15.13 -9.06
CA THR A 132 -37.98 -15.82 -10.34
C THR A 132 -38.52 -17.24 -10.18
N ILE A 133 -39.57 -17.41 -9.36
CA ILE A 133 -40.16 -18.73 -9.04
C ILE A 133 -41.43 -19.03 -9.87
N GLY A 134 -42.28 -18.02 -10.10
CA GLY A 134 -43.45 -18.11 -11.00
C GLY A 134 -44.38 -19.32 -10.81
N TYR A 135 -45.12 -19.41 -9.68
CA TYR A 135 -45.92 -20.61 -9.37
C TYR A 135 -47.21 -20.82 -10.21
N GLY A 136 -47.47 -20.06 -11.29
CA GLY A 136 -48.73 -20.16 -12.06
C GLY A 136 -49.92 -19.40 -11.43
N SER A 137 -49.93 -19.22 -10.11
CA SER A 137 -51.13 -18.80 -9.37
C SER A 137 -51.39 -17.28 -9.28
N ARG A 138 -50.39 -16.46 -9.60
CA ARG A 138 -50.45 -14.99 -9.51
C ARG A 138 -49.76 -14.38 -10.72
N CYS A 139 -50.46 -13.53 -11.45
CA CYS A 139 -49.96 -12.87 -12.65
C CYS A 139 -50.44 -11.41 -12.71
N VAL A 140 -49.75 -10.59 -13.50
CA VAL A 140 -50.15 -9.20 -13.77
C VAL A 140 -51.04 -9.15 -15.00
N THR A 141 -52.18 -8.49 -14.87
CA THR A 141 -53.12 -8.19 -15.96
C THR A 141 -52.63 -6.97 -16.76
N ASP A 142 -53.00 -6.89 -18.03
CA ASP A 142 -52.52 -5.84 -18.95
C ASP A 142 -53.24 -4.49 -18.80
N GLU A 143 -54.36 -4.45 -18.08
CA GLU A 143 -55.11 -3.22 -17.77
C GLU A 143 -54.38 -2.27 -16.79
N CYS A 144 -53.56 -2.82 -15.88
CA CYS A 144 -53.05 -2.06 -14.74
C CYS A 144 -51.60 -1.57 -14.93
N SER A 145 -51.45 -0.45 -15.64
CA SER A 145 -50.13 0.19 -15.91
C SER A 145 -49.26 0.45 -14.67
N ALA A 146 -49.87 0.71 -13.51
CA ALA A 146 -49.14 0.90 -12.25
C ALA A 146 -48.52 -0.40 -11.71
N ALA A 147 -49.21 -1.55 -11.84
CA ALA A 147 -48.67 -2.85 -11.47
C ALA A 147 -47.54 -3.26 -12.41
N ILE A 148 -47.71 -3.04 -13.72
CA ILE A 148 -46.69 -3.32 -14.75
C ILE A 148 -45.42 -2.51 -14.49
N LEU A 149 -45.54 -1.19 -14.24
CA LEU A 149 -44.39 -0.34 -13.91
C LEU A 149 -43.70 -0.78 -12.61
N THR A 150 -44.48 -1.26 -11.63
CA THR A 150 -43.94 -1.77 -10.36
C THR A 150 -43.16 -3.08 -10.56
N VAL A 151 -43.65 -4.01 -11.38
CA VAL A 151 -42.90 -5.23 -11.75
C VAL A 151 -41.63 -4.87 -12.50
N VAL A 152 -41.69 -3.99 -13.51
CA VAL A 152 -40.50 -3.50 -14.24
C VAL A 152 -39.46 -2.92 -13.27
N LEU A 153 -39.88 -2.06 -12.34
CA LEU A 153 -39.01 -1.48 -11.33
C LEU A 153 -38.44 -2.53 -10.37
N GLN A 154 -39.26 -3.51 -9.95
CA GLN A 154 -38.85 -4.59 -9.07
C GLN A 154 -37.83 -5.52 -9.74
N SER A 155 -38.05 -5.94 -10.99
CA SER A 155 -37.12 -6.78 -11.74
C SER A 155 -35.77 -6.08 -11.91
N VAL A 156 -35.76 -4.81 -12.33
CA VAL A 156 -34.52 -4.03 -12.45
C VAL A 156 -33.79 -3.90 -11.10
N LEU A 157 -34.51 -3.58 -10.02
CA LEU A 157 -33.89 -3.45 -8.70
C LEU A 157 -33.42 -4.81 -8.13
N GLY A 158 -34.16 -5.89 -8.41
CA GLY A 158 -33.79 -7.27 -8.10
C GLY A 158 -32.45 -7.64 -8.74
N CYS A 159 -32.35 -7.52 -10.07
CA CYS A 159 -31.11 -7.78 -10.81
C CYS A 159 -29.92 -6.94 -10.30
N ILE A 160 -30.14 -5.67 -9.90
CA ILE A 160 -29.10 -4.82 -9.31
C ILE A 160 -28.66 -5.35 -7.92
N ILE A 161 -29.60 -5.75 -7.06
CA ILE A 161 -29.34 -6.33 -5.74
C ILE A 161 -28.57 -7.65 -5.88
N ASP A 162 -29.05 -8.55 -6.74
CA ASP A 162 -28.42 -9.85 -7.01
C ASP A 162 -27.02 -9.66 -7.56
N THR A 163 -26.83 -8.78 -8.53
CA THR A 163 -25.51 -8.45 -9.09
C THR A 163 -24.54 -7.95 -8.01
N PHE A 164 -25.00 -7.07 -7.12
CA PHE A 164 -24.17 -6.54 -6.04
C PHE A 164 -23.82 -7.61 -5.00
N ILE A 165 -24.78 -8.48 -4.64
CA ILE A 165 -24.60 -9.57 -3.68
C ILE A 165 -23.68 -10.66 -4.24
N ILE A 166 -23.91 -11.10 -5.48
CA ILE A 166 -23.06 -12.06 -6.20
C ILE A 166 -21.65 -11.49 -6.37
N GLY A 167 -21.52 -10.23 -6.81
CA GLY A 167 -20.23 -9.54 -6.95
C GLY A 167 -19.47 -9.44 -5.63
N ALA A 168 -20.12 -9.06 -4.53
CA ALA A 168 -19.52 -9.01 -3.20
C ALA A 168 -19.15 -10.40 -2.66
N ALA A 169 -19.98 -11.43 -2.90
CA ALA A 169 -19.71 -12.80 -2.49
C ALA A 169 -18.53 -13.41 -3.27
N LEU A 170 -18.50 -13.24 -4.60
CA LEU A 170 -17.39 -13.65 -5.47
C LEU A 170 -16.09 -12.96 -5.06
N ALA A 171 -16.10 -11.63 -4.89
CA ALA A 171 -14.93 -10.89 -4.44
C ALA A 171 -14.42 -11.41 -3.08
N LYS A 172 -15.32 -11.69 -2.13
CA LYS A 172 -14.96 -12.27 -0.83
C LYS A 172 -14.41 -13.68 -0.93
N MET A 173 -14.93 -14.52 -1.82
CA MET A 173 -14.38 -15.85 -2.07
C MET A 173 -13.00 -15.78 -2.75
N ALA A 174 -12.78 -14.78 -3.61
CA ALA A 174 -11.47 -14.48 -4.18
C ALA A 174 -10.48 -13.91 -3.14
N THR A 175 -10.94 -13.29 -2.05
CA THR A 175 -10.03 -12.76 -1.02
C THR A 175 -9.26 -13.85 -0.28
N ALA A 176 -7.95 -13.80 -0.43
CA ALA A 176 -7.04 -14.86 -0.04
C ALA A 176 -6.68 -14.89 1.47
N ARG A 177 -7.45 -14.24 2.36
CA ARG A 177 -7.12 -14.11 3.80
C ARG A 177 -6.94 -15.47 4.51
N LYS A 178 -7.57 -16.55 4.03
CA LYS A 178 -7.34 -17.93 4.49
C LYS A 178 -6.17 -18.65 3.80
N ARG A 179 -5.70 -18.18 2.63
CA ARG A 179 -4.52 -18.70 1.93
C ARG A 179 -3.23 -18.23 2.62
N ALA A 180 -3.17 -16.97 3.06
CA ALA A 180 -2.06 -16.41 3.82
C ALA A 180 -1.72 -17.18 5.12
N GLN A 181 -2.68 -17.95 5.65
CA GLN A 181 -2.52 -18.79 6.84
C GLN A 181 -1.82 -20.15 6.57
N THR A 182 -1.59 -20.56 5.32
CA THR A 182 -0.86 -21.80 5.03
C THR A 182 0.66 -21.61 5.11
N ILE A 183 1.13 -20.40 4.85
CA ILE A 183 2.52 -20.02 5.06
C ILE A 183 2.75 -19.74 6.54
N ARG A 184 3.73 -20.42 7.14
CA ARG A 184 4.10 -20.22 8.55
C ARG A 184 5.57 -19.85 8.65
N PHE A 185 5.86 -18.98 9.60
CA PHE A 185 7.21 -18.66 10.06
C PHE A 185 7.58 -19.58 11.24
N SER A 186 8.87 -19.85 11.44
CA SER A 186 9.33 -20.55 12.64
C SER A 186 8.97 -19.76 13.90
N TYR A 187 8.63 -20.45 14.99
CA TYR A 187 8.32 -19.77 16.25
C TYR A 187 9.54 -19.02 16.81
N TYR A 188 10.71 -19.67 16.77
CA TYR A 188 12.00 -19.12 17.15
C TYR A 188 12.78 -18.62 15.92
N ALA A 189 13.67 -17.66 16.14
CA ALA A 189 14.81 -17.37 15.27
C ALA A 189 16.08 -17.89 15.96
N THR A 190 17.16 -18.14 15.21
CA THR A 190 18.43 -18.55 15.80
C THR A 190 19.56 -17.64 15.37
N VAL A 191 20.55 -17.44 16.24
CA VAL A 191 21.83 -16.80 15.90
C VAL A 191 22.91 -17.86 16.01
N GLY A 192 23.68 -18.05 14.95
CA GLY A 192 24.73 -19.06 14.88
C GLY A 192 25.82 -18.70 13.89
N LEU A 193 26.95 -19.41 13.98
CA LEU A 193 28.04 -19.24 13.04
C LEU A 193 27.73 -19.98 11.73
N ARG A 194 27.89 -19.29 10.61
CA ARG A 194 27.75 -19.84 9.26
C ARG A 194 28.84 -19.22 8.38
N ASP A 195 29.61 -20.06 7.70
CA ASP A 195 30.65 -19.64 6.76
C ASP A 195 31.65 -18.63 7.38
N GLY A 196 32.00 -18.85 8.66
CA GLY A 196 32.89 -18.00 9.46
C GLY A 196 32.19 -16.83 10.18
N LYS A 197 31.01 -16.41 9.74
CA LYS A 197 30.32 -15.19 10.20
C LYS A 197 29.13 -15.47 11.11
N LEU A 198 28.77 -14.51 11.96
CA LEU A 198 27.54 -14.59 12.77
C LEU A 198 26.32 -14.22 11.91
N CYS A 199 25.34 -15.12 11.86
CA CYS A 199 24.12 -14.94 11.08
C CYS A 199 22.88 -15.09 11.96
N LEU A 200 21.90 -14.21 11.75
CA LEU A 200 20.52 -14.36 12.24
C LEU A 200 19.71 -15.16 11.21
N MET A 201 18.98 -16.17 11.68
CA MET A 201 18.24 -17.10 10.82
C MET A 201 16.83 -17.37 11.34
N TRP A 202 15.87 -17.52 10.42
CA TRP A 202 14.52 -18.02 10.71
C TRP A 202 14.02 -18.84 9.53
N ARG A 203 12.95 -19.62 9.72
CA ARG A 203 12.36 -20.41 8.64
C ARG A 203 11.02 -19.88 8.18
N ILE A 204 10.76 -20.09 6.91
CA ILE A 204 9.46 -19.90 6.27
C ILE A 204 9.13 -21.16 5.48
N GLY A 205 7.86 -21.57 5.48
CA GLY A 205 7.39 -22.74 4.74
C GLY A 205 5.91 -22.62 4.43
N ASP A 206 5.53 -23.06 3.22
CA ASP A 206 4.13 -23.38 2.95
C ASP A 206 3.86 -24.84 3.32
N PHE A 207 2.73 -25.08 3.96
CA PHE A 207 2.29 -26.39 4.43
C PHE A 207 1.18 -26.97 3.53
N ARG A 208 0.85 -26.29 2.41
CA ARG A 208 -0.02 -26.79 1.34
C ARG A 208 0.78 -27.65 0.34
N PRO A 209 0.34 -28.87 0.00
CA PRO A 209 0.98 -29.67 -1.04
C PRO A 209 0.80 -29.06 -2.44
N ASN A 210 1.80 -29.25 -3.30
CA ASN A 210 1.80 -28.89 -4.73
C ASN A 210 1.57 -27.39 -5.04
N HIS A 211 2.05 -26.50 -4.18
CA HIS A 211 2.00 -25.04 -4.37
C HIS A 211 3.45 -24.54 -4.36
N MET A 212 3.87 -23.78 -5.38
CA MET A 212 5.24 -23.27 -5.49
C MET A 212 5.19 -21.76 -5.56
N VAL A 213 5.52 -21.12 -4.45
CA VAL A 213 5.27 -19.70 -4.27
C VAL A 213 6.57 -18.91 -4.43
N GLU A 214 6.66 -18.09 -5.48
CA GLU A 214 7.72 -17.09 -5.60
C GLU A 214 7.35 -15.81 -4.85
N GLY A 215 8.31 -15.22 -4.14
CA GLY A 215 8.08 -14.00 -3.37
C GLY A 215 9.34 -13.36 -2.81
N THR A 216 9.17 -12.15 -2.28
CA THR A 216 10.20 -11.36 -1.62
C THR A 216 10.04 -11.41 -0.11
N VAL A 217 11.13 -11.72 0.60
CA VAL A 217 11.23 -11.63 2.06
C VAL A 217 11.88 -10.30 2.42
N ARG A 218 11.37 -9.64 3.46
CA ARG A 218 11.99 -8.48 4.10
C ARG A 218 11.99 -8.65 5.60
N ALA A 219 13.01 -8.11 6.26
CA ALA A 219 13.07 -8.03 7.72
C ALA A 219 13.46 -6.62 8.15
N GLN A 220 12.83 -6.14 9.21
CA GLN A 220 13.06 -4.81 9.78
C GLN A 220 13.25 -4.94 11.29
N LEU A 221 14.30 -4.32 11.82
CA LEU A 221 14.47 -4.12 13.25
C LEU A 221 13.62 -2.93 13.71
N LEU A 222 12.68 -3.21 14.60
CA LEU A 222 11.81 -2.22 15.23
C LEU A 222 12.34 -1.89 16.62
N ARG A 223 12.67 -0.62 16.88
CA ARG A 223 13.15 -0.15 18.19
C ARG A 223 12.27 0.98 18.73
N TYR A 224 11.95 0.89 20.01
CA TYR A 224 11.30 1.98 20.74
C TYR A 224 12.38 2.91 21.31
N VAL A 225 12.37 4.17 20.89
CA VAL A 225 13.26 5.21 21.41
C VAL A 225 12.42 6.25 22.13
N GLU A 226 12.74 6.50 23.40
CA GLU A 226 12.14 7.58 24.17
C GLU A 226 12.96 8.85 23.93
N ASP A 227 12.37 9.84 23.24
CA ASP A 227 12.97 11.17 23.03
C ASP A 227 13.21 11.84 24.39
N ARG A 228 14.12 12.81 24.47
CA ARG A 228 14.55 13.52 25.71
C ARG A 228 13.41 14.21 26.49
N VAL A 229 12.21 14.24 25.90
CA VAL A 229 10.96 14.83 26.43
C VAL A 229 9.97 13.74 26.91
N GLY A 230 10.41 12.48 27.07
CA GLY A 230 9.55 11.36 27.50
C GLY A 230 8.54 10.92 26.44
N ARG A 231 8.95 10.93 25.16
CA ARG A 231 8.05 10.68 24.02
C ARG A 231 8.49 9.44 23.26
N MET A 232 7.60 8.47 23.12
CA MET A 232 7.88 7.22 22.39
C MET A 232 7.87 7.46 20.88
N ILE A 233 9.02 7.22 20.24
CA ILE A 233 9.21 7.18 18.79
C ILE A 233 9.52 5.73 18.40
N LEU A 234 9.01 5.31 17.24
CA LEU A 234 9.22 3.98 16.68
C LEU A 234 10.22 4.10 15.53
N GLU A 235 11.43 3.58 15.72
CA GLU A 235 12.46 3.49 14.68
C GLU A 235 12.35 2.17 13.94
N TYR A 236 12.52 2.23 12.62
CA TYR A 236 12.57 1.10 11.70
C TYR A 236 13.95 1.08 11.04
N LYS A 237 14.64 -0.05 11.05
CA LYS A 237 15.92 -0.25 10.33
C LYS A 237 15.86 -1.55 9.54
N ASP A 238 16.04 -1.47 8.22
CA ASP A 238 16.03 -2.65 7.35
C ASP A 238 17.21 -3.59 7.68
N LEU A 239 16.96 -4.90 7.63
CA LEU A 239 17.97 -5.94 7.78
C LEU A 239 18.26 -6.56 6.41
N LYS A 240 19.45 -6.29 5.87
CA LYS A 240 19.88 -6.79 4.56
C LYS A 240 19.96 -8.32 4.55
N LEU A 241 19.12 -8.98 3.76
CA LEU A 241 19.09 -10.44 3.65
C LEU A 241 20.11 -10.92 2.62
N LEU A 242 20.60 -12.15 2.79
CA LEU A 242 21.51 -12.77 1.82
C LEU A 242 20.76 -13.16 0.53
N ASN A 243 19.54 -13.69 0.69
CA ASN A 243 18.56 -13.87 -0.39
C ASN A 243 17.24 -13.22 0.06
N ASP A 244 16.78 -12.20 -0.66
CA ASP A 244 15.47 -11.58 -0.47
C ASP A 244 14.40 -12.21 -1.38
N GLN A 245 14.74 -12.49 -2.64
CA GLN A 245 13.90 -13.27 -3.55
C GLN A 245 14.03 -14.78 -3.26
N ILE A 246 12.91 -15.47 -3.04
CA ILE A 246 12.88 -16.91 -2.78
C ILE A 246 11.74 -17.61 -3.52
N ILE A 247 11.96 -18.90 -3.85
CA ILE A 247 10.93 -19.82 -4.32
C ILE A 247 10.63 -20.82 -3.20
N LEU A 248 9.43 -20.72 -2.64
CA LEU A 248 8.97 -21.50 -1.50
C LEU A 248 8.34 -22.83 -1.92
N ALA A 249 9.11 -23.68 -2.61
CA ALA A 249 8.71 -25.06 -2.93
C ALA A 249 8.93 -26.04 -1.76
N THR A 250 9.85 -25.70 -0.86
CA THR A 250 10.18 -26.44 0.37
C THR A 250 10.50 -25.42 1.47
N PRO A 251 10.39 -25.75 2.77
CA PRO A 251 10.75 -24.83 3.85
C PRO A 251 12.17 -24.24 3.70
N VAL A 252 12.26 -22.92 3.51
CA VAL A 252 13.51 -22.18 3.33
C VAL A 252 13.95 -21.59 4.66
N THR A 253 15.27 -21.58 4.92
CA THR A 253 15.86 -20.84 6.05
C THR A 253 16.40 -19.53 5.52
N ILE A 254 15.81 -18.41 5.96
CA ILE A 254 16.24 -17.06 5.64
C ILE A 254 17.44 -16.71 6.49
N VAL A 255 18.38 -15.93 5.93
CA VAL A 255 19.66 -15.59 6.55
C VAL A 255 19.89 -14.09 6.43
N HIS A 256 20.18 -13.45 7.56
CA HIS A 256 20.74 -12.11 7.66
C HIS A 256 22.15 -12.22 8.23
N GLU A 257 23.13 -11.75 7.46
CA GLU A 257 24.55 -11.71 7.85
C GLU A 257 24.79 -10.47 8.74
N ILE A 258 25.34 -10.67 9.94
CA ILE A 258 25.52 -9.59 10.93
C ILE A 258 26.86 -8.89 10.66
N ASN A 259 26.89 -8.08 9.60
CA ASN A 259 28.05 -7.28 9.18
C ASN A 259 28.05 -5.87 9.81
N GLN A 260 29.05 -5.05 9.49
CA GLN A 260 29.20 -3.66 9.96
C GLN A 260 27.95 -2.79 9.73
N ASP A 261 27.24 -2.99 8.61
CA ASP A 261 25.99 -2.28 8.28
C ASP A 261 24.78 -2.77 9.10
N SER A 262 24.89 -3.91 9.80
CA SER A 262 23.79 -4.49 10.57
C SER A 262 23.59 -3.72 11.87
N PRO A 263 22.34 -3.34 12.24
CA PRO A 263 22.06 -2.74 13.54
C PRO A 263 22.25 -3.72 14.73
N LEU A 264 22.63 -4.98 14.47
CA LEU A 264 22.97 -6.01 15.44
C LEU A 264 24.49 -6.25 15.58
N TYR A 265 25.34 -5.50 14.86
CA TYR A 265 26.79 -5.73 14.79
C TYR A 265 27.52 -5.69 16.15
N ASP A 266 27.12 -4.77 17.04
CA ASP A 266 27.65 -4.62 18.41
C ASP A 266 27.04 -5.62 19.42
N PHE A 267 26.14 -6.54 19.03
CA PHE A 267 25.34 -7.31 19.99
C PHE A 267 26.00 -8.63 20.42
N ASP A 268 26.47 -8.67 21.67
CA ASP A 268 26.77 -9.91 22.39
C ASP A 268 25.49 -10.66 22.82
N ARG A 269 25.60 -11.97 23.13
CA ARG A 269 24.52 -12.80 23.70
C ARG A 269 23.81 -12.14 24.91
N LYS A 270 24.56 -11.45 25.77
CA LYS A 270 24.02 -10.76 26.97
C LYS A 270 23.26 -9.47 26.60
N THR A 271 23.77 -8.72 25.62
CA THR A 271 23.17 -7.48 25.13
C THR A 271 21.86 -7.77 24.41
N LEU A 272 21.85 -8.77 23.53
CA LEU A 272 20.66 -9.27 22.84
C LEU A 272 19.51 -9.61 23.82
N ALA A 273 19.82 -10.30 24.92
CA ALA A 273 18.83 -10.69 25.93
C ALA A 273 18.40 -9.56 26.89
N LYS A 274 19.04 -8.38 26.81
CA LYS A 274 18.74 -7.21 27.64
C LYS A 274 18.02 -6.10 26.85
N ASP A 275 18.30 -5.94 25.57
CA ASP A 275 17.73 -4.87 24.73
C ASP A 275 16.23 -5.08 24.43
N ASN A 276 15.54 -3.99 24.10
CA ASN A 276 14.11 -3.94 23.79
C ASN A 276 13.85 -3.57 22.33
N PHE A 277 13.99 -4.55 21.44
CA PHE A 277 13.63 -4.46 20.03
C PHE A 277 12.65 -5.57 19.63
N GLU A 278 12.07 -5.48 18.44
CA GLU A 278 11.22 -6.50 17.82
C GLU A 278 11.63 -6.62 16.34
N ILE A 279 11.97 -7.82 15.86
CA ILE A 279 12.29 -8.03 14.44
C ILE A 279 11.01 -8.39 13.71
N LEU A 280 10.53 -7.47 12.88
CA LEU A 280 9.40 -7.68 11.98
C LEU A 280 9.89 -8.44 10.74
N VAL A 281 9.30 -9.60 10.45
CA VAL A 281 9.55 -10.35 9.21
C VAL A 281 8.30 -10.35 8.34
N THR A 282 8.50 -10.16 7.04
CA THR A 282 7.43 -10.01 6.05
C THR A 282 7.80 -10.83 4.82
N PHE A 283 6.84 -11.56 4.28
CA PHE A 283 6.95 -12.26 3.00
C PHE A 283 5.81 -11.79 2.09
N VAL A 284 6.16 -11.17 0.96
CA VAL A 284 5.22 -10.80 -0.10
C VAL A 284 5.36 -11.79 -1.25
N TYR A 285 4.27 -12.32 -1.75
CA TYR A 285 4.29 -13.38 -2.75
C TYR A 285 3.05 -13.36 -3.64
N THR A 286 3.15 -13.87 -4.86
CA THR A 286 1.99 -13.95 -5.77
C THR A 286 1.36 -15.33 -5.68
N GLY A 287 0.02 -15.40 -5.59
CA GLY A 287 -0.71 -16.67 -5.53
C GLY A 287 -1.01 -17.27 -6.91
N ASP A 288 -0.47 -18.45 -7.21
CA ASP A 288 -0.55 -19.15 -8.52
C ASP A 288 -1.94 -19.16 -9.17
N SER A 289 -2.99 -19.29 -8.37
CA SER A 289 -4.37 -19.48 -8.85
C SER A 289 -5.20 -18.20 -8.95
N THR A 290 -4.64 -17.06 -8.54
CA THR A 290 -5.33 -15.76 -8.51
C THR A 290 -4.52 -14.65 -9.16
N GLY A 291 -3.21 -14.83 -9.39
CA GLY A 291 -2.32 -13.80 -9.94
C GLY A 291 -2.15 -12.58 -9.02
N THR A 292 -2.67 -12.65 -7.80
CA THR A 292 -2.71 -11.54 -6.84
C THR A 292 -1.61 -11.66 -5.80
N SER A 293 -0.98 -10.53 -5.48
CA SER A 293 0.02 -10.45 -4.43
C SER A 293 -0.61 -10.59 -3.04
N HIS A 294 0.09 -11.27 -2.15
CA HIS A 294 -0.31 -11.61 -0.80
C HIS A 294 0.85 -11.29 0.14
N GLN A 295 0.55 -10.99 1.40
CA GLN A 295 1.57 -10.66 2.38
C GLN A 295 1.31 -11.40 3.70
N SER A 296 2.25 -12.26 4.09
CA SER A 296 2.27 -12.91 5.41
C SER A 296 3.36 -12.26 6.26
N ARG A 297 3.10 -12.06 7.56
CA ARG A 297 4.02 -11.37 8.48
C ARG A 297 4.11 -12.12 9.81
N SER A 298 5.22 -11.95 10.51
CA SER A 298 5.39 -12.36 11.90
C SER A 298 6.43 -11.47 12.59
N SER A 299 6.64 -11.63 13.90
CA SER A 299 7.70 -10.91 14.60
C SER A 299 8.46 -11.77 15.61
N TYR A 300 9.72 -11.42 15.85
CA TYR A 300 10.58 -12.04 16.85
C TYR A 300 10.98 -11.04 17.91
N VAL A 301 10.62 -11.31 19.17
CA VAL A 301 11.17 -10.58 20.33
C VAL A 301 12.49 -11.22 20.76
N PRO A 302 13.38 -10.54 21.51
CA PRO A 302 14.74 -11.03 21.74
C PRO A 302 14.79 -12.34 22.55
N ARG A 303 13.74 -12.62 23.34
CA ARG A 303 13.53 -13.89 24.05
C ARG A 303 13.23 -15.09 23.14
N GLU A 304 12.86 -14.84 21.88
CA GLU A 304 12.59 -15.86 20.86
C GLU A 304 13.78 -16.09 19.92
N ILE A 305 14.90 -15.39 20.16
CA ILE A 305 16.13 -15.51 19.38
C ILE A 305 17.11 -16.40 20.18
N LEU A 306 17.31 -17.63 19.69
CA LEU A 306 18.15 -18.64 20.33
C LEU A 306 19.61 -18.49 19.87
N TRP A 307 20.49 -18.03 20.75
CA TRP A 307 21.92 -17.88 20.48
C TRP A 307 22.67 -19.21 20.63
N GLY A 308 23.44 -19.61 19.63
CA GLY A 308 24.13 -20.90 19.61
C GLY A 308 23.21 -22.05 19.20
N HIS A 309 22.20 -21.78 18.37
CA HIS A 309 21.31 -22.81 17.84
C HIS A 309 21.31 -22.82 16.32
N ARG A 310 21.12 -24.00 15.74
CA ARG A 310 20.88 -24.22 14.31
C ARG A 310 19.62 -25.06 14.14
N PHE A 311 18.82 -24.76 13.13
CA PHE A 311 17.63 -25.56 12.85
C PHE A 311 17.98 -26.96 12.29
N ASN A 312 17.18 -27.97 12.59
CA ASN A 312 17.36 -29.35 12.11
C ASN A 312 17.00 -29.50 10.63
N ASP A 313 17.66 -30.40 9.90
CA ASP A 313 17.39 -30.60 8.46
C ASP A 313 15.97 -31.12 8.20
N VAL A 314 15.18 -30.33 7.46
CA VAL A 314 13.79 -30.66 7.11
C VAL A 314 13.70 -31.58 5.90
N LEU A 315 14.71 -31.53 5.02
CA LEU A 315 14.74 -32.24 3.75
C LEU A 315 15.46 -33.59 3.88
N GLN A 316 14.71 -34.68 3.74
CA GLN A 316 15.25 -36.03 3.72
C GLN A 316 15.24 -36.58 2.31
N LEU A 317 16.41 -36.91 1.76
CA LEU A 317 16.55 -37.47 0.42
C LEU A 317 16.14 -38.95 0.42
N LYS A 318 15.23 -39.35 -0.48
CA LYS A 318 14.89 -40.75 -0.77
C LYS A 318 15.20 -41.06 -2.24
N LYS A 319 15.43 -42.33 -2.57
CA LYS A 319 15.93 -42.78 -3.89
C LYS A 319 15.13 -42.34 -5.13
N LYS A 320 13.89 -41.84 -4.97
CA LYS A 320 13.02 -41.39 -6.08
C LYS A 320 12.30 -40.05 -5.81
N TYR A 321 12.44 -39.46 -4.63
CA TYR A 321 11.73 -38.23 -4.24
C TYR A 321 12.36 -37.58 -3.01
N TYR A 322 12.12 -36.28 -2.81
CA TYR A 322 12.47 -35.57 -1.58
C TYR A 322 11.32 -35.67 -0.58
N LYS A 323 11.62 -36.01 0.68
CA LYS A 323 10.64 -36.04 1.78
C LYS A 323 10.89 -34.87 2.71
N VAL A 324 9.96 -33.92 2.75
CA VAL A 324 9.96 -32.82 3.74
C VAL A 324 9.36 -33.33 5.05
N ASN A 325 10.10 -33.23 6.15
CA ASN A 325 9.63 -33.61 7.48
C ASN A 325 9.18 -32.37 8.27
N CYS A 326 7.91 -31.99 8.11
CA CYS A 326 7.34 -30.78 8.73
C CYS A 326 7.41 -30.74 10.27
N LEU A 327 7.65 -31.87 10.95
CA LEU A 327 7.90 -31.89 12.40
C LEU A 327 9.23 -31.19 12.77
N GLN A 328 10.24 -31.30 11.91
CA GLN A 328 11.58 -30.70 12.11
C GLN A 328 11.63 -29.22 11.70
N PHE A 329 10.49 -28.61 11.38
CA PHE A 329 10.41 -27.19 11.00
C PHE A 329 10.78 -26.26 12.16
N GLU A 330 10.28 -26.57 13.37
CA GLU A 330 10.52 -25.78 14.60
C GLU A 330 11.71 -26.29 15.43
N GLU A 331 12.19 -27.53 15.18
CA GLU A 331 13.29 -28.12 15.95
C GLU A 331 14.63 -27.43 15.69
N THR A 332 15.39 -27.22 16.77
CA THR A 332 16.76 -26.71 16.73
C THR A 332 17.68 -27.57 17.57
N THR A 333 18.95 -27.61 17.17
CA THR A 333 20.07 -28.22 17.91
C THR A 333 21.02 -27.12 18.39
N GLU A 334 21.55 -27.28 19.59
CA GLU A 334 22.65 -26.43 20.07
C GLU A 334 23.92 -26.71 19.26
N VAL A 335 24.57 -25.63 18.81
CA VAL A 335 25.81 -25.65 18.04
C VAL A 335 26.73 -24.58 18.62
N TYR A 336 28.04 -24.86 18.65
CA TYR A 336 29.01 -23.89 19.14
C TYR A 336 28.90 -22.57 18.36
N ALA A 337 28.66 -21.48 19.10
CA ALA A 337 28.75 -20.11 18.61
C ALA A 337 29.53 -19.27 19.63
N PRO A 338 30.36 -18.32 19.18
CA PRO A 338 31.07 -17.42 20.08
C PRO A 338 30.08 -16.61 20.91
N TYR A 339 30.47 -16.22 22.14
CA TYR A 339 29.63 -15.42 23.03
C TYR A 339 29.80 -13.90 22.83
N CYS A 340 30.76 -13.49 22.01
CA CYS A 340 31.00 -12.11 21.61
C CYS A 340 30.21 -11.73 20.36
N SER A 341 30.00 -10.43 20.20
CA SER A 341 29.46 -9.74 19.03
C SER A 341 30.26 -9.99 17.76
N ALA A 342 29.61 -9.76 16.61
CA ALA A 342 30.25 -9.82 15.30
C ALA A 342 31.45 -8.85 15.23
N LYS A 343 31.30 -7.62 15.72
CA LYS A 343 32.40 -6.65 15.82
C LYS A 343 33.64 -7.14 16.53
N HIS A 344 33.48 -7.91 17.62
CA HIS A 344 34.61 -8.48 18.34
C HIS A 344 35.21 -9.70 17.63
N LEU A 345 34.41 -10.41 16.82
CA LEU A 345 34.86 -11.52 15.99
C LEU A 345 35.67 -10.98 14.78
N ASP A 346 35.11 -10.05 14.02
CA ASP A 346 35.74 -9.39 12.87
C ASP A 346 37.05 -8.70 13.26
N LYS A 347 37.07 -7.98 14.39
CA LYS A 347 38.31 -7.36 14.91
C LYS A 347 39.39 -8.41 15.18
N LYS A 348 39.02 -9.55 15.77
CA LYS A 348 39.94 -10.64 16.07
C LYS A 348 40.45 -11.31 14.79
N GLU A 349 39.61 -11.45 13.76
CA GLU A 349 40.00 -11.98 12.45
C GLU A 349 40.96 -11.03 11.70
N LEU A 350 40.76 -9.72 11.81
CA LEU A 350 41.69 -8.67 11.35
C LEU A 350 43.03 -8.71 12.11
N GLU A 351 43.01 -8.96 13.42
CA GLU A 351 44.22 -9.13 14.24
C GLU A 351 45.00 -10.41 13.87
N TYR A 352 44.34 -11.50 13.44
CA TYR A 352 45.02 -12.68 12.91
C TYR A 352 45.60 -12.45 11.51
N THR A 353 44.84 -11.84 10.60
CA THR A 353 45.32 -11.59 9.22
C THR A 353 46.41 -10.52 9.13
N SER A 354 46.55 -9.64 10.13
CA SER A 354 47.72 -8.75 10.24
C SER A 354 48.96 -9.49 10.76
N CYS A 355 48.81 -10.37 11.76
CA CYS A 355 49.90 -11.21 12.26
C CYS A 355 50.51 -12.09 11.17
N ASP A 356 49.68 -12.76 10.35
CA ASP A 356 50.14 -13.64 9.27
C ASP A 356 50.82 -12.89 8.10
N LYS A 357 50.62 -11.56 7.99
CA LYS A 357 51.39 -10.73 7.06
C LYS A 357 52.76 -10.34 7.62
N THR A 358 52.89 -10.20 8.94
CA THR A 358 54.18 -9.89 9.59
C THR A 358 55.13 -11.09 9.73
N THR A 359 54.64 -12.33 9.65
CA THR A 359 55.45 -13.56 9.78
C THR A 359 56.02 -14.11 8.47
N ASN A 360 55.73 -13.48 7.33
CA ASN A 360 56.20 -13.90 6.00
C ASN A 360 57.30 -12.98 5.41
N GLY A 361 58.05 -12.30 6.26
CA GLY A 361 59.31 -11.63 5.89
C GLY A 361 60.51 -12.58 5.97
N GLU A 362 61.52 -12.38 5.12
CA GLU A 362 62.66 -13.29 4.92
C GLU A 362 63.56 -13.48 6.17
N PRO A 363 64.24 -14.65 6.32
CA PRO A 363 65.09 -14.93 7.48
C PRO A 363 66.56 -14.54 7.26
N GLU A 364 67.07 -13.59 8.06
CA GLU A 364 68.52 -13.43 8.26
C GLU A 364 69.03 -14.13 9.53
N ILE A 365 70.31 -14.48 9.52
CA ILE A 365 70.95 -15.44 10.43
C ILE A 365 71.69 -14.70 11.56
N SER A 366 71.45 -15.05 12.82
CA SER A 366 72.53 -15.35 13.80
C SER A 366 72.01 -15.75 15.18
N SER A 367 72.87 -16.45 15.92
CA SER A 367 72.62 -17.07 17.23
C SER A 367 73.28 -16.29 18.37
N SER A 368 72.64 -16.20 19.56
CA SER A 368 73.13 -16.85 20.81
C SER A 368 72.49 -16.36 22.13
N SER A 369 72.05 -17.32 22.95
CA SER A 369 72.15 -17.40 24.43
C SER A 369 71.52 -16.36 25.40
N SER A 370 70.56 -16.87 26.20
CA SER A 370 70.59 -16.98 27.70
C SER A 370 69.56 -16.22 28.59
N SER A 371 69.08 -16.93 29.63
CA SER A 371 68.29 -16.51 30.84
C SER A 371 66.90 -15.86 30.63
N SER A 372 65.77 -16.55 30.85
CA SER A 372 65.01 -16.71 32.12
C SER A 372 64.40 -15.39 32.66
N SER A 373 63.13 -15.22 33.05
CA SER A 373 61.94 -16.09 33.28
C SER A 373 60.74 -15.19 33.69
N SER A 374 59.44 -15.53 33.70
CA SER A 374 58.66 -16.77 33.46
C SER A 374 57.14 -16.50 33.32
N SER A 375 56.40 -17.49 32.80
CA SER A 375 54.96 -17.81 33.03
C SER A 375 53.84 -16.77 32.78
N CYS A 376 53.07 -17.00 31.72
CA CYS A 376 51.64 -17.32 31.90
C CYS A 376 51.12 -18.16 30.71
N SER A 377 50.58 -19.36 30.99
CA SER A 377 50.11 -20.29 29.94
C SER A 377 48.87 -21.08 30.35
N SER A 378 47.80 -20.97 29.57
CA SER A 378 46.67 -21.92 29.56
C SER A 378 46.00 -21.88 28.18
N GLY A 379 46.69 -22.45 27.18
CA GLY A 379 46.21 -22.47 25.80
C GLY A 379 45.10 -23.50 25.55
N ILE A 380 44.20 -23.20 24.63
CA ILE A 380 43.27 -24.16 24.05
C ILE A 380 43.81 -24.57 22.68
N ARG A 381 44.21 -25.84 22.55
CA ARG A 381 44.60 -26.43 21.26
C ARG A 381 43.35 -26.65 20.40
N ILE A 382 43.21 -25.90 19.31
CA ILE A 382 42.37 -26.33 18.19
C ILE A 382 43.22 -27.31 17.36
N ARG A 383 42.76 -28.56 17.25
CA ARG A 383 43.38 -29.53 16.34
C ARG A 383 42.97 -29.21 14.92
N SER A 384 43.94 -28.98 14.05
CA SER A 384 43.75 -29.13 12.61
C SER A 384 43.30 -30.56 12.30
N PHE A 385 42.27 -30.71 11.46
CA PHE A 385 41.95 -31.97 10.83
C PHE A 385 42.18 -31.85 9.33
N SER A 386 42.91 -32.83 8.79
CA SER A 386 43.26 -32.90 7.38
C SER A 386 42.01 -33.04 6.52
N ALA A 387 42.06 -32.48 5.32
CA ALA A 387 41.21 -32.94 4.23
C ALA A 387 41.58 -34.39 3.88
N ASP A 388 40.55 -35.24 3.74
CA ASP A 388 40.52 -36.41 2.84
C ASP A 388 39.15 -37.12 2.97
N ALA A 389 38.25 -36.88 2.00
CA ALA A 389 37.29 -37.87 1.45
C ALA A 389 36.22 -37.24 0.53
N LEU A 390 36.05 -37.84 -0.64
CA LEU A 390 34.95 -37.67 -1.62
C LEU A 390 34.70 -36.28 -2.22
N ILE A 391 35.51 -36.01 -3.24
CA ILE A 391 35.10 -35.30 -4.45
C ILE A 391 33.92 -36.05 -5.12
N ILE A 392 32.81 -35.34 -5.37
CA ILE A 392 31.94 -35.61 -6.52
C ILE A 392 31.68 -34.27 -7.22
N HIS A 393 32.29 -34.09 -8.39
CA HIS A 393 31.94 -33.00 -9.31
C HIS A 393 30.50 -33.20 -9.83
N SER A 394 29.76 -32.10 -9.96
CA SER A 394 28.56 -32.04 -10.79
C SER A 394 28.60 -30.77 -11.65
N GLU A 395 29.48 -30.77 -12.65
CA GLU A 395 29.43 -29.82 -13.75
C GLU A 395 28.20 -30.06 -14.63
N VAL A 396 27.02 -29.56 -14.22
CA VAL A 396 25.87 -29.39 -15.14
C VAL A 396 25.09 -28.12 -14.79
N SER A 397 25.63 -26.95 -15.16
CA SER A 397 24.84 -25.72 -15.30
C SER A 397 25.53 -24.71 -16.24
N GLY A 398 25.76 -25.13 -17.49
CA GLY A 398 26.41 -24.31 -18.53
C GLY A 398 25.64 -24.24 -19.86
N GLU A 399 25.06 -25.36 -20.32
CA GLU A 399 24.45 -25.43 -21.67
C GLU A 399 22.92 -25.22 -21.74
N VAL A 400 22.23 -25.05 -20.61
CA VAL A 400 20.76 -24.93 -20.61
C VAL A 400 20.28 -23.49 -20.82
N LEU A 401 21.08 -22.47 -20.44
CA LEU A 401 20.70 -21.06 -20.59
C LEU A 401 20.86 -20.49 -22.02
N GLN A 402 21.46 -21.25 -22.94
CA GLN A 402 21.68 -20.82 -24.33
C GLN A 402 20.66 -21.42 -25.32
N LYS A 403 19.81 -22.36 -24.88
CA LYS A 403 18.78 -23.01 -25.71
C LYS A 403 17.33 -22.57 -25.44
N LEU A 404 17.12 -21.62 -24.52
CA LEU A 404 15.81 -21.01 -24.22
C LEU A 404 15.67 -19.56 -24.73
N ARG A 405 16.55 -19.11 -25.64
CA ARG A 405 16.46 -17.81 -26.35
C ARG A 405 16.12 -17.93 -27.85
N LEU A 406 15.61 -19.08 -28.28
CA LEU A 406 15.31 -19.38 -29.69
C LEU A 406 13.84 -19.77 -29.94
N PHE A 407 12.88 -19.07 -29.31
CA PHE A 407 11.47 -19.04 -29.77
C PHE A 407 10.76 -17.77 -29.29
N SER A 408 11.10 -16.62 -29.89
CA SER A 408 10.18 -15.49 -30.04
C SER A 408 10.65 -14.59 -31.18
N LYS A 409 10.18 -14.91 -32.38
CA LYS A 409 10.31 -14.05 -33.57
C LYS A 409 8.93 -14.02 -34.22
N ALA A 410 8.11 -13.07 -33.79
CA ALA A 410 6.80 -12.78 -34.37
C ALA A 410 6.90 -11.44 -35.10
N GLU A 411 6.26 -11.35 -36.27
CA GLU A 411 6.41 -10.22 -37.19
C GLU A 411 5.74 -8.94 -36.68
N ALA A 412 6.41 -7.80 -36.93
CA ALA A 412 5.77 -6.50 -36.95
C ALA A 412 5.39 -6.18 -38.40
N PRO A 413 4.11 -5.85 -38.70
CA PRO A 413 3.75 -5.37 -40.02
C PRO A 413 4.12 -3.89 -40.16
N GLU A 414 5.03 -3.58 -41.08
CA GLU A 414 5.12 -2.24 -41.65
C GLU A 414 3.82 -1.93 -42.40
N SER A 415 3.20 -0.77 -42.14
CA SER A 415 2.18 -0.22 -43.01
C SER A 415 2.54 1.22 -43.37
N THR A 416 2.54 1.47 -44.68
CA THR A 416 3.07 2.67 -45.32
C THR A 416 2.15 3.88 -45.12
N SER A 417 2.75 5.05 -44.93
CA SER A 417 2.04 6.31 -44.99
C SER A 417 1.61 6.64 -46.43
N GLU A 418 0.32 6.84 -46.65
CA GLU A 418 -0.16 7.68 -47.74
C GLU A 418 -1.01 8.82 -47.17
N ALA A 419 -0.65 10.05 -47.54
CA ALA A 419 -1.37 11.25 -47.17
C ALA A 419 -2.30 11.67 -48.31
N MET A 420 -3.61 11.71 -48.05
CA MET A 420 -4.54 12.52 -48.84
C MET A 420 -5.45 13.31 -47.91
N GLY A 421 -5.40 14.64 -48.04
CA GLY A 421 -6.30 15.53 -47.30
C GLY A 421 -7.67 15.63 -47.96
N SER A 422 -8.70 15.88 -47.15
CA SER A 422 -9.93 16.50 -47.64
C SER A 422 -10.50 17.42 -46.57
N VAL A 423 -10.97 18.59 -47.01
CA VAL A 423 -11.49 19.66 -46.17
C VAL A 423 -13.01 19.72 -46.35
N ARG A 424 -13.80 19.57 -45.27
CA ARG A 424 -14.98 20.43 -44.95
C ARG A 424 -15.87 19.94 -43.78
N THR A 425 -15.96 20.79 -42.76
CA THR A 425 -17.19 21.32 -42.11
C THR A 425 -18.46 20.44 -42.03
N ASN A 426 -18.82 20.01 -40.81
CA ASN A 426 -19.97 20.53 -40.02
C ASN A 426 -20.01 19.79 -38.65
N ARG A 427 -19.88 20.49 -37.51
CA ARG A 427 -20.99 21.01 -36.69
C ARG A 427 -22.16 20.03 -36.52
N TYR A 428 -22.19 19.35 -35.37
CA TYR A 428 -23.25 19.45 -34.35
C TYR A 428 -22.75 18.78 -33.05
N SER A 429 -22.49 19.56 -32.00
CA SER A 429 -22.13 19.07 -30.67
C SER A 429 -23.27 19.37 -29.70
N ILE A 430 -23.87 18.34 -29.11
CA ILE A 430 -24.92 18.46 -28.08
C ILE A 430 -24.38 17.87 -26.77
N VAL A 431 -24.96 18.32 -25.65
CA VAL A 431 -24.60 18.04 -24.24
C VAL A 431 -23.49 18.95 -23.70
N SER A 432 -23.87 20.22 -23.48
CA SER A 432 -23.31 21.03 -22.39
C SER A 432 -23.71 20.41 -21.04
N SER A 433 -22.85 20.57 -20.04
CA SER A 433 -23.17 20.36 -18.62
C SER A 433 -22.68 21.57 -17.84
N GLU A 434 -23.29 22.72 -18.10
CA GLU A 434 -23.11 23.94 -17.32
C GLU A 434 -24.06 23.96 -16.13
N GLU A 435 -23.49 23.90 -14.93
CA GLU A 435 -23.99 24.65 -13.77
C GLU A 435 -22.84 24.79 -12.75
N ASP A 436 -21.98 25.80 -12.97
CA ASP A 436 -21.17 26.43 -11.93
C ASP A 436 -20.74 27.83 -12.40
N GLY A 437 -20.99 28.85 -11.58
CA GLY A 437 -21.08 30.24 -12.05
C GLY A 437 -19.77 30.86 -12.55
N MET A 438 -19.69 31.12 -13.86
CA MET A 438 -18.54 31.76 -14.50
C MET A 438 -18.47 33.26 -14.22
N LYS A 439 -17.55 33.69 -13.33
CA LYS A 439 -17.16 35.10 -13.21
C LYS A 439 -16.11 35.45 -14.25
N LEU A 440 -16.55 36.10 -15.32
CA LEU A 440 -15.71 36.56 -16.42
C LEU A 440 -14.68 37.59 -15.93
N ALA A 441 -13.39 37.31 -16.09
CA ALA A 441 -12.32 38.27 -15.84
C ALA A 441 -11.97 39.01 -17.13
N THR A 442 -12.62 40.15 -17.36
CA THR A 442 -12.30 41.04 -18.50
C THR A 442 -10.94 41.69 -18.28
N MET A 443 -9.98 41.46 -19.19
CA MET A 443 -8.72 42.21 -19.20
C MET A 443 -8.99 43.66 -19.62
N ALA A 444 -8.89 44.59 -18.67
CA ALA A 444 -8.94 46.02 -18.95
C ALA A 444 -7.52 46.58 -19.06
N VAL A 445 -7.19 47.15 -20.23
CA VAL A 445 -5.94 47.90 -20.45
C VAL A 445 -5.99 49.20 -19.66
N ALA A 446 -4.93 49.48 -18.89
CA ALA A 446 -4.89 50.66 -18.03
C ALA A 446 -4.50 51.93 -18.80
N ASN A 447 -5.26 53.00 -18.60
CA ASN A 447 -4.86 54.38 -18.88
C ASN A 447 -5.67 55.33 -17.97
N GLY A 448 -5.00 56.25 -17.26
CA GLY A 448 -5.66 57.30 -16.48
C GLY A 448 -5.08 57.51 -15.07
N PHE A 449 -4.49 58.69 -14.84
CA PHE A 449 -4.03 59.15 -13.53
C PHE A 449 -5.21 59.40 -12.57
N GLY A 450 -5.05 59.04 -11.29
CA GLY A 450 -6.00 59.37 -10.23
C GLY A 450 -5.38 59.23 -8.84
N ASN A 451 -5.06 60.36 -8.20
CA ASN A 451 -4.41 60.39 -6.89
C ASN A 451 -5.45 60.25 -5.76
N GLY A 452 -5.42 59.16 -5.00
CA GLY A 452 -6.42 58.90 -3.95
C GLY A 452 -5.97 57.84 -2.93
N LYS A 453 -5.98 58.21 -1.64
CA LYS A 453 -5.55 57.35 -0.53
C LYS A 453 -6.56 56.21 -0.27
N SER A 454 -6.39 55.08 -0.93
CA SER A 454 -7.10 53.83 -0.62
C SER A 454 -6.17 52.83 0.08
N LYS A 455 -6.64 52.27 1.20
CA LYS A 455 -5.91 51.19 1.90
C LYS A 455 -5.76 50.00 0.95
N VAL A 456 -4.52 49.66 0.61
CA VAL A 456 -4.22 48.44 -0.14
C VAL A 456 -4.52 47.25 0.77
N HIS A 457 -5.70 46.66 0.61
CA HIS A 457 -5.88 45.26 0.95
C HIS A 457 -5.09 44.46 -0.08
N THR A 458 -3.88 44.06 0.30
CA THR A 458 -3.06 43.10 -0.42
C THR A 458 -3.80 41.76 -0.39
N ARG A 459 -4.77 41.60 -1.29
CA ARG A 459 -5.49 40.35 -1.50
C ARG A 459 -4.50 39.41 -2.18
N GLN A 460 -3.66 38.77 -1.35
CA GLN A 460 -2.66 37.80 -1.73
C GLN A 460 -3.29 36.87 -2.76
N GLN A 461 -2.83 36.95 -4.01
CA GLN A 461 -3.43 36.20 -5.10
C GLN A 461 -3.29 34.73 -4.75
N CYS A 462 -4.42 34.06 -4.53
CA CYS A 462 -4.43 32.65 -4.15
C CYS A 462 -3.93 31.87 -5.38
N ARG A 463 -2.65 31.48 -5.34
CA ARG A 463 -1.94 30.93 -6.50
C ARG A 463 -2.58 29.61 -6.95
N SER A 464 -2.52 29.34 -8.25
CA SER A 464 -3.05 28.11 -8.83
C SER A 464 -2.24 26.91 -8.33
N ARG A 465 -2.95 25.87 -7.86
CA ARG A 465 -2.37 24.61 -7.38
C ARG A 465 -2.57 23.51 -8.42
N PHE A 466 -1.57 22.68 -8.66
CA PHE A 466 -1.56 21.58 -9.63
C PHE A 466 -2.26 20.31 -9.12
N VAL A 467 -2.02 19.89 -7.88
CA VAL A 467 -2.74 18.78 -7.21
C VAL A 467 -3.43 19.32 -5.97
N LYS A 468 -4.76 19.21 -5.88
CA LYS A 468 -5.52 19.64 -4.69
C LYS A 468 -5.16 18.78 -3.46
N LYS A 469 -5.45 19.29 -2.25
CA LYS A 469 -5.21 18.57 -0.97
C LYS A 469 -5.89 17.19 -0.90
N ASP A 470 -6.99 17.01 -1.62
CA ASP A 470 -7.74 15.76 -1.78
C ASP A 470 -7.12 14.77 -2.80
N GLY A 471 -6.01 15.15 -3.44
CA GLY A 471 -5.31 14.34 -4.44
C GLY A 471 -5.87 14.45 -5.87
N HIS A 472 -6.83 15.34 -6.13
CA HIS A 472 -7.34 15.61 -7.48
C HIS A 472 -6.43 16.58 -8.26
N CYS A 473 -5.98 16.16 -9.44
CA CYS A 473 -5.21 17.02 -10.34
C CYS A 473 -6.11 18.12 -10.94
N ASN A 474 -5.63 19.36 -10.89
CA ASN A 474 -6.32 20.57 -11.35
C ASN A 474 -5.84 20.94 -12.77
N VAL A 475 -5.95 19.98 -13.70
CA VAL A 475 -5.45 20.09 -15.07
C VAL A 475 -6.57 19.75 -16.05
N GLN A 476 -6.75 20.57 -17.08
CA GLN A 476 -7.74 20.34 -18.14
C GLN A 476 -7.05 20.18 -19.49
N PHE A 477 -7.18 18.98 -20.08
CA PHE A 477 -6.68 18.71 -21.42
C PHE A 477 -7.63 19.32 -22.47
N ILE A 478 -7.11 20.26 -23.26
CA ILE A 478 -7.79 20.88 -24.41
C ILE A 478 -7.23 20.31 -25.73
N ASN A 479 -8.02 20.40 -26.80
CA ASN A 479 -7.62 20.00 -28.18
C ASN A 479 -7.08 18.57 -28.34
N VAL A 480 -7.52 17.62 -27.51
CA VAL A 480 -7.23 16.18 -27.71
C VAL A 480 -8.04 15.67 -28.90
N GLY A 481 -7.37 15.46 -30.04
CA GLY A 481 -7.97 14.87 -31.25
C GLY A 481 -8.57 13.49 -31.01
N GLU A 482 -9.62 13.15 -31.75
CA GLU A 482 -10.27 11.81 -31.78
C GLU A 482 -10.77 11.31 -30.41
N LYS A 483 -10.95 12.20 -29.43
CA LYS A 483 -11.30 11.85 -28.05
C LYS A 483 -12.45 10.83 -27.97
N GLY A 484 -13.56 11.09 -28.65
CA GLY A 484 -14.74 10.21 -28.65
C GLY A 484 -14.45 8.80 -29.19
N GLN A 485 -13.70 8.67 -30.29
CA GLN A 485 -13.36 7.38 -30.88
C GLN A 485 -12.45 6.56 -29.95
N ARG A 486 -11.52 7.21 -29.24
CA ARG A 486 -10.63 6.53 -28.28
C ARG A 486 -11.39 6.03 -27.04
N TYR A 487 -12.35 6.80 -26.51
CA TYR A 487 -13.23 6.31 -25.43
C TYR A 487 -14.19 5.21 -25.89
N LEU A 488 -14.63 5.21 -27.16
CA LEU A 488 -15.47 4.15 -27.72
C LEU A 488 -14.68 2.88 -28.13
N ALA A 489 -13.37 2.99 -28.38
CA ALA A 489 -12.51 1.82 -28.50
C ALA A 489 -12.32 1.10 -27.15
N ASP A 490 -12.35 1.85 -26.04
CA ASP A 490 -12.24 1.33 -24.68
C ASP A 490 -13.55 1.54 -23.87
N ILE A 491 -14.63 0.93 -24.37
CA ILE A 491 -15.96 0.94 -23.74
C ILE A 491 -15.91 0.36 -22.32
N PHE A 492 -15.07 -0.66 -22.07
CA PHE A 492 -15.03 -1.33 -20.77
C PHE A 492 -14.47 -0.42 -19.68
N THR A 493 -13.29 0.19 -19.86
CA THR A 493 -12.76 1.10 -18.82
C THR A 493 -13.67 2.31 -18.64
N THR A 494 -14.20 2.85 -19.75
CA THR A 494 -15.15 3.98 -19.75
C THR A 494 -16.40 3.66 -18.91
N CYS A 495 -17.04 2.51 -19.11
CA CYS A 495 -18.20 2.04 -18.34
C CYS A 495 -17.85 1.83 -16.85
N VAL A 496 -16.65 1.33 -16.57
CA VAL A 496 -16.19 1.10 -15.19
C VAL A 496 -15.76 2.41 -14.49
N ASP A 497 -15.44 3.49 -15.21
CA ASP A 497 -15.02 4.79 -14.61
C ASP A 497 -16.12 5.86 -14.49
N ILE A 498 -17.19 5.83 -15.30
CA ILE A 498 -18.34 6.74 -15.15
C ILE A 498 -18.97 6.67 -13.74
N ARG A 499 -19.66 7.73 -13.29
CA ARG A 499 -20.32 7.72 -11.96
C ARG A 499 -21.40 6.64 -11.90
N TRP A 500 -21.58 6.00 -10.74
CA TRP A 500 -22.56 4.92 -10.50
C TRP A 500 -23.96 5.19 -11.07
N ARG A 501 -24.48 6.42 -10.93
CA ARG A 501 -25.79 6.81 -11.48
C ARG A 501 -25.90 6.58 -13.00
N TRP A 502 -24.84 6.89 -13.75
CA TRP A 502 -24.82 6.71 -15.21
C TRP A 502 -24.62 5.25 -15.61
N MET A 503 -23.82 4.49 -14.85
CA MET A 503 -23.65 3.05 -15.08
C MET A 503 -24.97 2.30 -14.86
N LEU A 504 -25.65 2.56 -13.74
CA LEU A 504 -26.97 1.98 -13.47
C LEU A 504 -28.00 2.41 -14.51
N LEU A 505 -28.02 3.68 -14.93
CA LEU A 505 -28.89 4.15 -16.01
C LEU A 505 -28.65 3.39 -17.32
N ILE A 506 -27.40 3.15 -17.71
CA ILE A 506 -27.05 2.36 -18.90
C ILE A 506 -27.57 0.93 -18.79
N PHE A 507 -27.49 0.29 -17.61
CA PHE A 507 -28.02 -1.06 -17.42
C PHE A 507 -29.55 -1.10 -17.42
N CYS A 508 -30.23 -0.17 -16.73
CA CYS A 508 -31.68 -0.04 -16.79
C CYS A 508 -32.15 0.17 -18.24
N LEU A 509 -31.45 1.03 -19.00
CA LEU A 509 -31.74 1.28 -20.41
C LEU A 509 -31.50 0.04 -21.27
N ALA A 510 -30.42 -0.72 -21.05
CA ALA A 510 -30.14 -1.95 -21.78
C ALA A 510 -31.25 -2.99 -21.57
N PHE A 511 -31.68 -3.21 -20.32
CA PHE A 511 -32.81 -4.10 -20.01
C PHE A 511 -34.10 -3.62 -20.68
N ILE A 512 -34.52 -2.38 -20.44
CA ILE A 512 -35.77 -1.83 -21.00
C ILE A 512 -35.78 -1.89 -22.53
N LEU A 513 -34.68 -1.53 -23.20
CA LEU A 513 -34.58 -1.62 -24.66
C LEU A 513 -34.65 -3.08 -25.16
N SER A 514 -34.03 -4.02 -24.46
CA SER A 514 -34.12 -5.45 -24.83
C SER A 514 -35.55 -6.01 -24.65
N TRP A 515 -36.21 -5.71 -23.54
CA TRP A 515 -37.58 -6.14 -23.27
C TRP A 515 -38.58 -5.53 -24.26
N LEU A 516 -38.43 -4.25 -24.60
CA LEU A 516 -39.24 -3.59 -25.63
C LEU A 516 -38.97 -4.19 -27.03
N PHE A 517 -37.71 -4.44 -27.39
CA PHE A 517 -37.37 -5.06 -28.68
C PHE A 517 -38.03 -6.44 -28.84
N PHE A 518 -37.85 -7.33 -27.86
CA PHE A 518 -38.46 -8.65 -27.91
C PHE A 518 -39.99 -8.60 -27.76
N GLY A 519 -40.53 -7.66 -26.98
CA GLY A 519 -41.99 -7.44 -26.89
C GLY A 519 -42.60 -7.02 -28.23
N CYS A 520 -41.94 -6.12 -28.96
CA CYS A 520 -42.30 -5.79 -30.35
C CYS A 520 -42.22 -6.99 -31.29
N VAL A 521 -41.22 -7.87 -31.13
CA VAL A 521 -41.07 -9.08 -31.96
C VAL A 521 -42.19 -10.09 -31.68
N PHE A 522 -42.51 -10.39 -30.41
CA PHE A 522 -43.61 -11.30 -30.08
C PHE A 522 -44.98 -10.72 -30.47
N TRP A 523 -45.18 -9.42 -30.28
CA TRP A 523 -46.40 -8.74 -30.76
C TRP A 523 -46.53 -8.81 -32.29
N LEU A 524 -45.44 -8.66 -33.03
CA LEU A 524 -45.43 -8.82 -34.49
C LEU A 524 -45.70 -10.28 -34.91
N ILE A 525 -45.17 -11.27 -34.19
CA ILE A 525 -45.47 -12.70 -34.45
C ILE A 525 -46.96 -12.97 -34.23
N ALA A 526 -47.53 -12.54 -33.10
CA ALA A 526 -48.96 -12.65 -32.80
C ALA A 526 -49.82 -11.97 -33.89
N LEU A 527 -49.44 -10.75 -34.31
CA LEU A 527 -50.14 -10.00 -35.35
C LEU A 527 -50.07 -10.67 -36.73
N LEU A 528 -48.94 -11.29 -37.09
CA LEU A 528 -48.77 -11.98 -38.37
C LEU A 528 -49.43 -13.37 -38.40
N HIS A 529 -49.58 -14.03 -37.24
CA HIS A 529 -50.26 -15.32 -37.13
C HIS A 529 -51.79 -15.18 -37.03
N GLY A 530 -52.27 -14.11 -36.40
CA GLY A 530 -53.69 -13.85 -36.15
C GLY A 530 -54.11 -13.96 -34.67
N ASP A 531 -53.17 -14.21 -33.76
CA ASP A 531 -53.41 -14.46 -32.32
C ASP A 531 -54.07 -13.29 -31.55
N LEU A 532 -54.13 -12.11 -32.17
CA LEU A 532 -54.87 -10.95 -31.65
C LEU A 532 -56.40 -11.14 -31.73
N GLU A 533 -56.88 -12.05 -32.58
CA GLU A 533 -58.28 -12.48 -32.69
C GLU A 533 -58.44 -13.92 -32.16
N GLU A 534 -59.62 -14.29 -31.66
CA GLU A 534 -59.84 -15.60 -31.02
C GLU A 534 -59.53 -16.77 -31.97
N THR A 535 -58.40 -17.44 -31.71
CA THR A 535 -57.85 -18.54 -32.48
C THR A 535 -57.66 -19.74 -31.56
N ASP A 536 -58.14 -20.93 -31.96
CA ASP A 536 -58.09 -22.16 -31.14
C ASP A 536 -56.68 -22.56 -30.68
N LYS A 537 -55.64 -22.07 -31.36
CA LYS A 537 -54.23 -22.40 -31.15
C LYS A 537 -53.30 -21.20 -31.43
N PRO A 538 -53.04 -20.34 -30.44
CA PRO A 538 -52.12 -19.21 -30.61
C PRO A 538 -50.65 -19.64 -30.54
N CYS A 539 -49.72 -18.84 -31.10
CA CYS A 539 -48.27 -19.04 -30.93
C CYS A 539 -47.81 -18.86 -29.47
N VAL A 540 -48.45 -17.93 -28.75
CA VAL A 540 -48.22 -17.66 -27.33
C VAL A 540 -49.58 -17.39 -26.67
N SER A 541 -49.89 -18.10 -25.57
CA SER A 541 -51.17 -17.94 -24.87
C SER A 541 -51.34 -16.54 -24.29
N GLU A 542 -52.57 -16.02 -24.36
CA GLU A 542 -52.99 -14.76 -23.72
C GLU A 542 -52.13 -13.52 -24.07
N VAL A 543 -51.63 -13.46 -25.32
CA VAL A 543 -50.97 -12.29 -25.91
C VAL A 543 -51.95 -11.53 -26.82
N ARG A 544 -52.97 -10.92 -26.21
CA ARG A 544 -54.02 -10.15 -26.92
C ARG A 544 -53.67 -8.68 -27.18
N SER A 545 -52.62 -8.16 -26.53
CA SER A 545 -52.22 -6.75 -26.57
C SER A 545 -50.71 -6.60 -26.66
N PHE A 546 -50.23 -5.42 -27.09
CA PHE A 546 -48.79 -5.10 -27.03
C PHE A 546 -48.26 -5.17 -25.59
N THR A 547 -49.08 -4.75 -24.62
CA THR A 547 -48.76 -4.83 -23.19
C THR A 547 -48.57 -6.28 -22.74
N ALA A 548 -49.43 -7.20 -23.16
CA ALA A 548 -49.28 -8.63 -22.89
C ALA A 548 -48.01 -9.22 -23.53
N ALA A 549 -47.67 -8.81 -24.76
CA ALA A 549 -46.43 -9.23 -25.43
C ALA A 549 -45.17 -8.69 -24.73
N PHE A 550 -45.22 -7.45 -24.23
CA PHE A 550 -44.15 -6.85 -23.43
C PHE A 550 -44.00 -7.54 -22.07
N LEU A 551 -45.10 -7.88 -21.39
CA LEU A 551 -45.07 -8.69 -20.17
C LEU A 551 -44.46 -10.07 -20.42
N PHE A 552 -44.90 -10.79 -21.46
CA PHE A 552 -44.30 -12.08 -21.85
C PHE A 552 -42.80 -11.98 -22.15
N SER A 553 -42.37 -10.89 -22.79
CA SER A 553 -40.95 -10.60 -23.05
C SER A 553 -40.14 -10.40 -21.75
N ILE A 554 -40.68 -9.69 -20.76
CA ILE A 554 -40.07 -9.58 -19.43
C ILE A 554 -40.04 -10.95 -18.75
N GLU A 555 -41.19 -11.63 -18.64
CA GLU A 555 -41.36 -12.93 -17.99
C GLU A 555 -40.35 -13.97 -18.53
N THR A 556 -40.10 -13.95 -19.84
CA THR A 556 -39.15 -14.83 -20.53
C THR A 556 -37.69 -14.44 -20.27
N GLN A 557 -37.32 -13.17 -20.43
CA GLN A 557 -35.91 -12.75 -20.32
C GLN A 557 -35.40 -12.71 -18.89
N THR A 558 -36.22 -12.32 -17.92
CA THR A 558 -35.87 -12.33 -16.50
C THR A 558 -36.16 -13.68 -15.83
N THR A 559 -36.57 -14.68 -16.62
CA THR A 559 -36.88 -16.05 -16.17
C THR A 559 -37.92 -16.14 -15.04
N ILE A 560 -38.78 -15.13 -14.88
CA ILE A 560 -39.85 -15.15 -13.86
C ILE A 560 -40.91 -16.18 -14.24
N GLY A 561 -41.28 -16.21 -15.54
CA GLY A 561 -42.21 -17.16 -16.12
C GLY A 561 -43.46 -17.41 -15.28
N TYR A 562 -44.35 -16.42 -15.10
CA TYR A 562 -45.55 -16.61 -14.28
C TYR A 562 -46.45 -17.74 -14.78
N GLY A 563 -46.34 -18.14 -16.05
CA GLY A 563 -47.00 -19.32 -16.62
C GLY A 563 -48.39 -19.07 -17.19
N PHE A 564 -48.95 -17.87 -16.97
CA PHE A 564 -50.20 -17.42 -17.61
C PHE A 564 -50.02 -17.19 -19.12
N ARG A 565 -48.87 -16.61 -19.51
CA ARG A 565 -48.45 -16.44 -20.90
C ARG A 565 -47.36 -17.46 -21.21
N CYS A 566 -47.65 -18.43 -22.07
CA CYS A 566 -46.73 -19.51 -22.41
C CYS A 566 -46.65 -19.74 -23.92
N VAL A 567 -45.46 -20.13 -24.40
CA VAL A 567 -45.23 -20.44 -25.81
C VAL A 567 -45.77 -21.84 -26.15
N THR A 568 -46.44 -21.97 -27.30
CA THR A 568 -46.96 -23.25 -27.80
C THR A 568 -46.00 -23.88 -28.81
N ASP A 569 -46.23 -25.15 -29.16
CA ASP A 569 -45.44 -25.90 -30.15
C ASP A 569 -45.86 -25.63 -31.62
N GLU A 570 -46.91 -24.84 -31.86
CA GLU A 570 -47.46 -24.57 -33.19
C GLU A 570 -46.56 -23.64 -34.03
N CYS A 571 -45.83 -22.71 -33.40
CA CYS A 571 -45.06 -21.67 -34.08
C CYS A 571 -43.55 -21.79 -33.84
N PRO A 572 -42.78 -22.48 -34.71
CA PRO A 572 -41.34 -22.65 -34.56
C PRO A 572 -40.55 -21.34 -34.44
N ILE A 573 -41.05 -20.26 -35.06
CA ILE A 573 -40.43 -18.93 -34.97
C ILE A 573 -40.57 -18.30 -33.58
N ALA A 574 -41.66 -18.55 -32.86
CA ALA A 574 -41.84 -18.10 -31.48
C ALA A 574 -40.89 -18.86 -30.54
N VAL A 575 -40.81 -20.20 -30.69
CA VAL A 575 -39.87 -21.05 -29.95
C VAL A 575 -38.42 -20.62 -30.19
N PHE A 576 -38.03 -20.34 -31.45
CA PHE A 576 -36.70 -19.82 -31.77
C PHE A 576 -36.43 -18.46 -31.13
N MET A 577 -37.40 -17.53 -31.15
CA MET A 577 -37.23 -16.21 -30.52
C MET A 577 -37.10 -16.30 -29.00
N VAL A 578 -37.81 -17.21 -28.33
CA VAL A 578 -37.63 -17.49 -26.89
C VAL A 578 -36.19 -17.98 -26.62
N VAL A 579 -35.69 -18.96 -27.38
CA VAL A 579 -34.30 -19.45 -27.23
C VAL A 579 -33.27 -18.33 -27.47
N PHE A 580 -33.47 -17.52 -28.51
CA PHE A 580 -32.58 -16.40 -28.82
C PHE A 580 -32.62 -15.33 -27.73
N GLN A 581 -33.81 -15.00 -27.21
CA GLN A 581 -33.98 -14.07 -26.08
C GLN A 581 -33.28 -14.56 -24.82
N SER A 582 -33.40 -15.84 -24.46
CA SER A 582 -32.70 -16.41 -23.29
C SER A 582 -31.18 -16.28 -23.43
N ILE A 583 -30.62 -16.56 -24.61
CA ILE A 583 -29.18 -16.42 -24.87
C ILE A 583 -28.74 -14.95 -24.74
N VAL A 584 -29.49 -14.02 -25.34
CA VAL A 584 -29.19 -12.58 -25.27
C VAL A 584 -29.31 -12.05 -23.84
N GLY A 585 -30.32 -12.49 -23.07
CA GLY A 585 -30.49 -12.19 -21.65
C GLY A 585 -29.26 -12.58 -20.84
N CYS A 586 -28.83 -13.84 -20.92
CA CYS A 586 -27.65 -14.32 -20.21
C CYS A 586 -26.35 -13.56 -20.58
N ILE A 587 -26.21 -13.09 -21.83
CA ILE A 587 -25.06 -12.28 -22.26
C ILE A 587 -25.10 -10.88 -21.61
N ILE A 588 -26.28 -10.25 -21.56
CA ILE A 588 -26.48 -8.95 -20.90
C ILE A 588 -26.17 -9.08 -19.39
N ASP A 589 -26.71 -10.10 -18.72
CA ASP A 589 -26.48 -10.34 -17.30
C ASP A 589 -25.00 -10.59 -16.99
N ALA A 590 -24.32 -11.40 -17.80
CA ALA A 590 -22.88 -11.66 -17.63
C ALA A 590 -22.04 -10.37 -17.77
N PHE A 591 -22.39 -9.49 -18.72
CA PHE A 591 -21.71 -8.21 -18.88
C PHE A 591 -21.96 -7.26 -17.70
N ILE A 592 -23.20 -7.19 -17.20
CA ILE A 592 -23.58 -6.38 -16.04
C ILE A 592 -22.84 -6.87 -14.78
N ILE A 593 -22.84 -8.18 -14.52
CA ILE A 593 -22.12 -8.78 -13.39
C ILE A 593 -20.62 -8.50 -13.50
N GLY A 594 -20.01 -8.69 -14.67
CA GLY A 594 -18.60 -8.41 -14.90
C GLY A 594 -18.23 -6.93 -14.68
N ALA A 595 -19.02 -6.00 -15.24
CA ALA A 595 -18.79 -4.57 -15.12
C ALA A 595 -18.99 -4.07 -13.68
N VAL A 596 -20.05 -4.52 -12.98
CA VAL A 596 -20.29 -4.17 -11.57
C VAL A 596 -19.20 -4.73 -10.67
N MET A 597 -18.80 -5.99 -10.84
CA MET A 597 -17.70 -6.62 -10.09
C MET A 597 -16.39 -5.85 -10.28
N ALA A 598 -16.01 -5.55 -11.53
CA ALA A 598 -14.81 -4.77 -11.83
C ALA A 598 -14.84 -3.36 -11.23
N LYS A 599 -16.01 -2.71 -11.23
CA LYS A 599 -16.19 -1.38 -10.63
C LYS A 599 -16.14 -1.40 -9.11
N MET A 600 -16.73 -2.42 -8.49
CA MET A 600 -16.68 -2.62 -7.03
C MET A 600 -15.25 -2.89 -6.57
N ALA A 601 -14.48 -3.67 -7.33
CA ALA A 601 -13.09 -3.98 -7.03
C ALA A 601 -12.16 -2.74 -7.03
N LYS A 602 -12.42 -1.72 -7.86
CA LYS A 602 -11.56 -0.52 -7.99
C LYS A 602 -11.38 0.20 -6.64
N PRO A 603 -10.13 0.34 -6.12
CA PRO A 603 -9.87 0.89 -4.79
C PRO A 603 -9.99 2.42 -4.67
N LYS A 604 -10.78 3.08 -5.53
CA LYS A 604 -10.91 4.55 -5.60
C LYS A 604 -11.32 5.17 -4.25
N LYS A 605 -12.17 4.47 -3.49
CA LYS A 605 -12.63 4.89 -2.16
C LYS A 605 -11.62 4.63 -1.04
N ARG A 606 -10.60 3.79 -1.26
CA ARG A 606 -9.51 3.59 -0.29
C ARG A 606 -8.69 4.86 -0.08
N ASN A 607 -8.53 5.69 -1.11
CA ASN A 607 -7.79 6.96 -1.03
C ASN A 607 -8.36 7.89 0.04
N GLU A 608 -9.69 7.94 0.21
CA GLU A 608 -10.36 8.75 1.24
C GLU A 608 -10.01 8.29 2.68
N THR A 609 -9.46 7.08 2.84
CA THR A 609 -9.06 6.51 4.15
C THR A 609 -7.54 6.58 4.43
N LEU A 610 -6.76 7.08 3.46
CA LEU A 610 -5.32 7.31 3.58
C LEU A 610 -5.10 8.82 3.68
N ILE A 611 -4.72 9.31 4.87
CA ILE A 611 -4.64 10.74 5.16
C ILE A 611 -3.21 11.26 5.20
N PHE A 612 -3.04 12.50 4.74
CA PHE A 612 -1.82 13.29 4.85
C PHE A 612 -2.01 14.40 5.90
N SER A 613 -0.92 14.87 6.51
CA SER A 613 -0.92 16.09 7.32
C SER A 613 -1.40 17.30 6.50
N HIS A 614 -2.03 18.29 7.15
CA HIS A 614 -2.47 19.49 6.41
C HIS A 614 -1.28 20.37 6.00
N ASN A 615 -0.31 20.49 6.89
CA ASN A 615 0.95 21.18 6.70
C ASN A 615 2.10 20.18 6.64
N ALA A 616 3.15 20.49 5.88
CA ALA A 616 4.48 19.91 6.08
C ALA A 616 5.26 20.79 7.07
N VAL A 617 6.37 20.30 7.61
CA VAL A 617 7.22 21.04 8.54
C VAL A 617 8.70 20.91 8.18
N VAL A 618 9.48 21.95 8.42
CA VAL A 618 10.95 21.92 8.30
C VAL A 618 11.54 22.12 9.70
N ALA A 619 12.37 21.18 10.16
CA ALA A 619 13.04 21.28 11.45
C ALA A 619 14.33 20.44 11.52
N MET A 620 15.15 20.72 12.51
CA MET A 620 16.36 19.93 12.78
C MET A 620 16.00 18.54 13.35
N ARG A 621 16.58 17.50 12.77
CA ARG A 621 16.57 16.11 13.25
C ARG A 621 17.98 15.55 13.13
N ASP A 622 18.48 14.96 14.22
CA ASP A 622 19.79 14.28 14.28
C ASP A 622 20.98 15.08 13.72
N GLY A 623 20.93 16.41 13.92
CA GLY A 623 21.97 17.35 13.49
C GLY A 623 21.84 17.85 12.05
N LYS A 624 20.81 17.44 11.31
CA LYS A 624 20.54 17.83 9.92
C LYS A 624 19.19 18.56 9.79
N LEU A 625 19.01 19.36 8.75
CA LEU A 625 17.74 20.01 8.44
C LEU A 625 16.89 19.06 7.57
N CYS A 626 15.64 18.81 7.97
CA CYS A 626 14.77 17.88 7.25
C CYS A 626 13.40 18.50 6.97
N LEU A 627 12.89 18.25 5.75
CA LEU A 627 11.48 18.42 5.42
C LEU A 627 10.72 17.17 5.88
N MET A 628 9.56 17.36 6.52
CA MET A 628 8.77 16.27 7.09
C MET A 628 7.28 16.45 6.83
N TRP A 629 6.60 15.36 6.48
CA TRP A 629 5.13 15.27 6.44
C TRP A 629 4.65 13.97 7.07
N ARG A 630 3.39 13.90 7.48
CA ARG A 630 2.83 12.71 8.14
C ARG A 630 1.80 12.02 7.25
N VAL A 631 1.88 10.69 7.19
CA VAL A 631 0.89 9.81 6.55
C VAL A 631 0.20 8.94 7.60
N GLY A 632 -1.06 8.55 7.36
CA GLY A 632 -1.85 7.71 8.26
C GLY A 632 -2.89 6.85 7.54
N ASN A 633 -3.21 5.69 8.12
CA ASN A 633 -4.25 4.78 7.64
C ASN A 633 -5.40 4.74 8.65
N LEU A 634 -6.58 5.18 8.24
CA LEU A 634 -7.78 5.23 9.10
C LEU A 634 -8.46 3.86 9.28
N ARG A 635 -8.12 2.86 8.46
CA ARG A 635 -8.66 1.49 8.58
C ARG A 635 -7.68 0.55 9.29
N LYS A 636 -8.24 -0.49 9.90
CA LYS A 636 -7.47 -1.60 10.49
C LYS A 636 -6.85 -2.52 9.44
N SER A 637 -7.45 -2.64 8.26
CA SER A 637 -6.85 -3.37 7.14
C SER A 637 -5.62 -2.62 6.62
N HIS A 638 -4.61 -3.39 6.24
CA HIS A 638 -3.29 -2.85 5.93
C HIS A 638 -3.21 -2.29 4.50
N LEU A 639 -2.17 -1.47 4.28
CA LEU A 639 -1.65 -1.18 2.96
C LEU A 639 -0.39 -2.06 2.78
N VAL A 640 -0.44 -2.96 1.80
CA VAL A 640 0.62 -3.92 1.46
C VAL A 640 1.59 -3.24 0.50
N GLU A 641 2.90 -3.49 0.65
CA GLU A 641 3.95 -2.82 -0.16
C GLU A 641 3.80 -1.29 -0.26
N ALA A 642 3.42 -0.67 0.86
CA ALA A 642 3.28 0.76 0.95
C ALA A 642 4.64 1.45 0.76
N HIS A 643 4.72 2.39 -0.16
CA HIS A 643 5.91 3.20 -0.40
C HIS A 643 5.54 4.64 -0.73
N VAL A 644 6.45 5.57 -0.45
CA VAL A 644 6.23 7.02 -0.61
C VAL A 644 7.15 7.62 -1.65
N ARG A 645 6.66 8.63 -2.36
CA ARG A 645 7.41 9.43 -3.32
C ARG A 645 7.05 10.90 -3.15
N ALA A 646 7.96 11.81 -3.47
CA ALA A 646 7.73 13.24 -3.40
C ALA A 646 8.39 13.95 -4.59
N GLN A 647 7.72 14.97 -5.12
CA GLN A 647 8.20 15.73 -6.27
C GLN A 647 8.02 17.23 -6.02
N LEU A 648 9.05 18.02 -6.29
CA LEU A 648 9.01 19.46 -6.35
C LEU A 648 8.52 19.89 -7.75
N LEU A 649 7.40 20.62 -7.79
CA LEU A 649 6.89 21.27 -8.98
C LEU A 649 7.24 22.76 -8.94
N LYS A 650 8.03 23.22 -9.92
CA LYS A 650 8.32 24.64 -10.15
C LYS A 650 8.46 24.92 -11.64
N SER A 651 8.23 26.16 -12.06
CA SER A 651 8.67 26.60 -13.39
C SER A 651 10.19 26.78 -13.38
N ARG A 652 10.87 26.48 -14.50
CA ARG A 652 12.28 26.83 -14.68
C ARG A 652 12.59 27.25 -16.11
N ILE A 653 13.69 27.98 -16.26
CA ILE A 653 14.34 28.23 -17.54
C ILE A 653 15.67 27.46 -17.50
N THR A 654 16.00 26.72 -18.55
CA THR A 654 17.27 25.99 -18.64
C THR A 654 18.43 26.93 -18.98
N THR A 655 19.67 26.44 -18.87
CA THR A 655 20.88 27.16 -19.27
C THR A 655 20.91 27.53 -20.75
N GLU A 656 20.19 26.77 -21.58
CA GLU A 656 20.02 26.95 -23.03
C GLU A 656 18.88 27.92 -23.37
N GLY A 657 18.11 28.36 -22.36
CA GLY A 657 16.98 29.28 -22.52
C GLY A 657 15.62 28.62 -22.76
N GLU A 658 15.50 27.29 -22.63
CA GLU A 658 14.20 26.60 -22.73
C GLU A 658 13.34 26.90 -21.48
N TYR A 659 12.09 27.36 -21.68
CA TYR A 659 11.14 27.57 -20.59
C TYR A 659 10.28 26.32 -20.38
N ILE A 660 10.45 25.69 -19.21
CA ILE A 660 9.68 24.53 -18.77
C ILE A 660 8.60 25.02 -17.78
N PRO A 661 7.30 25.00 -18.16
CA PRO A 661 6.24 25.62 -17.35
C PRO A 661 6.03 24.96 -15.97
N LEU A 662 6.20 23.64 -15.90
CA LEU A 662 6.14 22.84 -14.67
C LEU A 662 7.14 21.70 -14.81
N ASP A 663 8.32 21.91 -14.25
CA ASP A 663 9.35 20.88 -14.12
C ASP A 663 9.08 20.01 -12.89
N GLN A 664 9.38 18.71 -12.98
CA GLN A 664 9.11 17.74 -11.93
C GLN A 664 10.42 17.17 -11.41
N ILE A 665 10.91 17.71 -10.29
CA ILE A 665 12.17 17.30 -9.68
C ILE A 665 11.86 16.34 -8.54
N ASP A 666 12.47 15.16 -8.51
CA ASP A 666 12.24 14.19 -7.44
C ASP A 666 12.85 14.66 -6.11
N ILE A 667 12.23 14.30 -4.99
CA ILE A 667 12.69 14.60 -3.64
C ILE A 667 13.02 13.27 -2.95
N ASN A 668 14.30 12.98 -2.78
CA ASN A 668 14.73 11.69 -2.25
C ASN A 668 14.25 11.48 -0.80
N VAL A 669 13.40 10.47 -0.61
CA VAL A 669 12.87 10.03 0.70
C VAL A 669 13.55 8.74 1.19
N GLY A 670 14.72 8.42 0.64
CA GLY A 670 15.48 7.21 0.92
C GLY A 670 15.13 6.06 -0.02
N PHE A 671 14.96 6.31 -1.32
CA PHE A 671 14.70 5.27 -2.32
C PHE A 671 15.91 4.32 -2.46
N ASP A 672 17.12 4.86 -2.55
CA ASP A 672 18.36 4.10 -2.75
C ASP A 672 18.72 3.21 -1.56
N SER A 673 18.29 3.63 -0.36
CA SER A 673 18.39 2.87 0.89
C SER A 673 17.16 1.98 1.16
N GLY A 674 16.11 2.09 0.35
CA GLY A 674 14.86 1.36 0.51
C GLY A 674 13.99 1.77 1.70
N ILE A 675 14.26 2.93 2.30
CA ILE A 675 13.54 3.51 3.45
C ILE A 675 12.20 4.13 3.02
N ASP A 676 12.04 4.43 1.72
CA ASP A 676 10.78 4.82 1.08
C ASP A 676 9.63 3.83 1.31
N ARG A 677 9.96 2.55 1.55
CA ARG A 677 9.04 1.42 1.74
C ARG A 677 8.62 1.32 3.22
N ILE A 678 7.43 1.82 3.53
CA ILE A 678 6.96 2.03 4.92
C ILE A 678 5.98 0.96 5.42
N PHE A 679 6.02 0.66 6.73
CA PHE A 679 5.03 -0.21 7.38
C PHE A 679 3.90 0.59 8.05
N LEU A 680 2.93 1.04 7.25
CA LEU A 680 1.87 1.96 7.68
C LEU A 680 0.77 1.29 8.55
N VAL A 681 1.05 1.17 9.84
CA VAL A 681 0.08 0.74 10.89
C VAL A 681 -0.33 1.92 11.78
N SER A 682 0.65 2.52 12.46
CA SER A 682 0.50 3.83 13.09
C SER A 682 0.91 4.93 12.11
N PRO A 683 0.50 6.20 12.33
CA PRO A 683 0.97 7.31 11.51
C PRO A 683 2.50 7.43 11.50
N ILE A 684 3.08 7.46 10.30
CA ILE A 684 4.52 7.61 10.08
C ILE A 684 4.79 9.04 9.63
N THR A 685 5.88 9.63 10.13
CA THR A 685 6.38 10.93 9.67
C THR A 685 7.48 10.66 8.65
N ILE A 686 7.20 10.90 7.38
CA ILE A 686 8.16 10.81 6.28
C ILE A 686 9.18 11.94 6.45
N VAL A 687 10.42 11.66 6.04
CA VAL A 687 11.56 12.55 6.20
C VAL A 687 12.28 12.63 4.87
N HIS A 688 12.49 13.85 4.39
CA HIS A 688 13.47 14.17 3.38
C HIS A 688 14.59 14.95 4.06
N GLU A 689 15.82 14.47 3.93
CA GLU A 689 17.02 15.17 4.37
C GLU A 689 17.35 16.28 3.35
N ILE A 690 17.57 17.51 3.82
CA ILE A 690 17.97 18.62 2.94
C ILE A 690 19.50 18.64 2.90
N ASP A 691 20.05 17.82 2.01
CA ASP A 691 21.46 17.68 1.68
C ASP A 691 21.83 18.47 0.40
N GLU A 692 23.07 18.34 -0.07
CA GLU A 692 23.60 19.04 -1.26
C GLU A 692 22.91 18.63 -2.58
N GLU A 693 22.28 17.45 -2.63
CA GLU A 693 21.52 16.96 -3.79
C GLU A 693 20.05 17.42 -3.76
N SER A 694 19.55 17.85 -2.59
CA SER A 694 18.18 18.34 -2.41
C SER A 694 17.90 19.61 -3.22
N PRO A 695 16.78 19.68 -3.96
CA PRO A 695 16.36 20.91 -4.64
C PRO A 695 15.90 22.02 -3.68
N LEU A 696 15.97 21.79 -2.36
CA LEU A 696 15.66 22.73 -1.29
C LEU A 696 16.91 23.25 -0.55
N TYR A 697 18.12 22.84 -0.95
CA TYR A 697 19.38 23.10 -0.23
C TYR A 697 19.67 24.58 0.03
N ASP A 698 19.49 25.43 -0.98
CA ASP A 698 19.72 26.88 -0.91
C ASP A 698 18.56 27.69 -0.26
N LEU A 699 17.41 27.07 0.08
CA LEU A 699 16.25 27.82 0.58
C LEU A 699 16.35 28.13 2.07
N SER A 700 16.34 29.42 2.44
CA SER A 700 16.15 29.86 3.82
C SER A 700 14.67 29.95 4.21
N LYS A 701 14.37 30.23 5.48
CA LYS A 701 12.99 30.53 5.92
C LYS A 701 12.38 31.72 5.18
N GLN A 702 13.15 32.78 4.93
CA GLN A 702 12.63 33.98 4.26
C GLN A 702 12.35 33.72 2.77
N ASP A 703 13.14 32.84 2.14
CA ASP A 703 12.90 32.42 0.76
C ASP A 703 11.68 31.52 0.67
N MET A 704 11.51 30.59 1.62
CA MET A 704 10.34 29.71 1.74
C MET A 704 9.01 30.49 1.76
N ASP A 705 8.93 31.59 2.52
CA ASP A 705 7.72 32.42 2.63
C ASP A 705 7.39 33.16 1.31
N ASN A 706 8.38 33.38 0.43
CA ASN A 706 8.22 34.10 -0.84
C ASN A 706 8.18 33.20 -2.08
N ALA A 707 8.74 31.99 -1.98
CA ALA A 707 8.96 31.06 -3.08
C ALA A 707 7.66 30.65 -3.80
N ASP A 708 7.79 30.22 -5.06
CA ASP A 708 6.67 29.72 -5.86
C ASP A 708 6.94 28.30 -6.36
N PHE A 709 6.59 27.33 -5.52
CA PHE A 709 6.63 25.91 -5.84
C PHE A 709 5.53 25.15 -5.09
N GLU A 710 5.26 23.94 -5.56
CA GLU A 710 4.35 22.97 -4.95
C GLU A 710 5.07 21.64 -4.76
N ILE A 711 5.09 21.10 -3.54
CA ILE A 711 5.60 19.75 -3.27
C ILE A 711 4.43 18.79 -3.35
N VAL A 712 4.39 17.94 -4.38
CA VAL A 712 3.41 16.85 -4.48
C VAL A 712 3.95 15.62 -3.76
N VAL A 713 3.15 15.05 -2.87
CA VAL A 713 3.46 13.82 -2.14
C VAL A 713 2.53 12.70 -2.57
N ILE A 714 3.10 11.51 -2.75
CA ILE A 714 2.44 10.33 -3.28
C ILE A 714 2.66 9.17 -2.31
N LEU A 715 1.59 8.43 -2.01
CA LEU A 715 1.60 7.18 -1.26
C LEU A 715 0.99 6.10 -2.15
N GLU A 716 1.79 5.11 -2.50
CA GLU A 716 1.40 3.96 -3.31
C GLU A 716 1.41 2.68 -2.47
N GLY A 717 0.55 1.73 -2.80
CA GLY A 717 0.53 0.41 -2.17
C GLY A 717 -0.72 -0.39 -2.53
N MET A 718 -0.74 -1.68 -2.18
CA MET A 718 -1.83 -2.60 -2.47
C MET A 718 -2.83 -2.73 -1.32
N VAL A 719 -4.12 -2.80 -1.64
CA VAL A 719 -5.18 -3.03 -0.65
C VAL A 719 -5.21 -4.51 -0.25
N GLU A 720 -5.04 -4.82 1.04
CA GLU A 720 -4.94 -6.20 1.58
C GLU A 720 -6.04 -7.16 1.08
N ALA A 721 -7.27 -6.68 0.92
CA ALA A 721 -8.41 -7.50 0.52
C ALA A 721 -8.42 -7.85 -0.99
N THR A 722 -8.13 -6.89 -1.87
CA THR A 722 -8.24 -7.05 -3.34
C THR A 722 -6.89 -7.25 -4.04
N ALA A 723 -5.77 -7.02 -3.35
CA ALA A 723 -4.43 -6.94 -3.90
C ALA A 723 -4.26 -5.92 -5.05
N MET A 724 -5.22 -4.99 -5.23
CA MET A 724 -5.12 -3.94 -6.22
C MET A 724 -4.28 -2.78 -5.70
N THR A 725 -3.39 -2.27 -6.53
CA THR A 725 -2.63 -1.05 -6.27
C THR A 725 -3.55 0.16 -6.18
N THR A 726 -3.29 1.02 -5.20
CA THR A 726 -3.94 2.32 -5.03
C THR A 726 -2.88 3.39 -4.84
N GLN A 727 -3.14 4.58 -5.37
CA GLN A 727 -2.25 5.73 -5.29
C GLN A 727 -3.04 6.90 -4.68
N CYS A 728 -2.68 7.26 -3.45
CA CYS A 728 -3.17 8.47 -2.80
C CYS A 728 -2.15 9.60 -2.98
N ARG A 729 -2.63 10.83 -3.17
CA ARG A 729 -1.79 12.00 -3.45
C ARG A 729 -2.26 13.17 -2.59
N SER A 730 -1.34 14.08 -2.26
CA SER A 730 -1.67 15.40 -1.75
C SER A 730 -0.55 16.38 -2.17
N SER A 731 -0.66 17.65 -1.80
CA SER A 731 0.39 18.63 -2.06
C SER A 731 0.56 19.63 -0.94
N TYR A 732 1.74 20.25 -0.89
CA TYR A 732 2.08 21.36 -0.01
C TYR A 732 2.57 22.52 -0.86
N LEU A 733 1.84 23.63 -0.85
CA LEU A 733 2.36 24.91 -1.33
C LEU A 733 3.41 25.43 -0.34
N ALA A 734 4.32 26.29 -0.77
CA ALA A 734 5.37 26.86 0.09
C ALA A 734 4.80 27.47 1.39
N ASN A 735 3.68 28.19 1.32
CA ASN A 735 2.98 28.77 2.49
C ASN A 735 2.26 27.75 3.40
N GLU A 736 2.26 26.46 3.05
CA GLU A 736 1.74 25.37 3.88
C GLU A 736 2.86 24.59 4.59
N ILE A 737 4.13 24.95 4.35
CA ILE A 737 5.32 24.37 4.97
C ILE A 737 5.71 25.23 6.18
N LEU A 738 5.61 24.67 7.38
CA LEU A 738 5.87 25.39 8.63
C LEU A 738 7.33 25.25 9.05
N TRP A 739 8.11 26.33 8.93
CA TRP A 739 9.52 26.34 9.34
C TRP A 739 9.68 26.44 10.85
N GLY A 740 10.48 25.54 11.44
CA GLY A 740 10.73 25.47 12.87
C GLY A 740 9.63 24.74 13.66
N HIS A 741 8.82 23.91 13.01
CA HIS A 741 7.76 23.13 13.66
C HIS A 741 8.11 21.63 13.72
N ARG A 742 7.62 20.93 14.75
CA ARG A 742 7.60 19.46 14.83
C ARG A 742 6.17 18.97 15.09
N TYR A 743 5.81 17.78 14.61
CA TYR A 743 4.50 17.19 14.88
C TYR A 743 4.36 16.71 16.33
N GLU A 744 3.17 16.84 16.91
CA GLU A 744 2.84 16.17 18.17
C GLU A 744 2.95 14.63 18.05
N PRO A 745 3.41 13.92 19.09
CA PRO A 745 3.29 12.47 19.17
C PRO A 745 1.83 12.03 19.17
N VAL A 746 1.53 10.99 18.38
CA VAL A 746 0.18 10.39 18.28
C VAL A 746 0.11 8.98 18.88
N LEU A 747 1.26 8.32 19.06
CA LEU A 747 1.37 6.95 19.56
C LEU A 747 1.70 6.97 21.05
N PHE A 748 0.87 6.31 21.85
CA PHE A 748 1.01 6.19 23.30
C PHE A 748 0.94 4.72 23.72
N GLU A 749 1.68 4.36 24.77
CA GLU A 749 1.75 2.99 25.26
C GLU A 749 0.78 2.80 26.45
N GLU A 750 -0.26 1.97 26.31
CA GLU A 750 -1.12 1.56 27.42
C GLU A 750 -0.76 0.15 27.92
N LYS A 751 -1.41 -0.32 29.00
CA LYS A 751 -0.97 -1.52 29.75
C LYS A 751 -0.75 -2.76 28.87
N ASN A 752 -1.66 -3.03 27.93
CA ASN A 752 -1.64 -4.25 27.10
C ASN A 752 -1.59 -3.99 25.57
N TYR A 753 -1.73 -2.73 25.12
CA TYR A 753 -1.84 -2.38 23.70
C TYR A 753 -1.28 -0.98 23.42
N TYR A 754 -0.94 -0.69 22.16
CA TYR A 754 -0.55 0.65 21.71
C TYR A 754 -1.78 1.45 21.29
N LYS A 755 -1.77 2.75 21.55
CA LYS A 755 -2.91 3.64 21.35
C LYS A 755 -2.55 4.80 20.43
N VAL A 756 -3.30 4.97 19.35
CA VAL A 756 -3.14 6.09 18.42
C VAL A 756 -4.26 7.11 18.63
N ASP A 757 -3.90 8.37 18.87
CA ASP A 757 -4.82 9.51 19.01
C ASP A 757 -4.78 10.38 17.74
N TYR A 758 -5.76 10.17 16.85
CA TYR A 758 -5.83 10.91 15.58
C TYR A 758 -6.18 12.40 15.76
N SER A 759 -6.67 12.84 16.93
CA SER A 759 -6.92 14.27 17.19
C SER A 759 -5.66 15.14 17.21
N ARG A 760 -4.49 14.51 17.35
CA ARG A 760 -3.16 15.15 17.32
C ARG A 760 -2.43 14.96 15.99
N PHE A 761 -3.03 14.27 15.03
CA PHE A 761 -2.37 13.88 13.78
C PHE A 761 -1.82 15.08 13.01
N HIS A 762 -2.64 16.12 12.83
CA HIS A 762 -2.28 17.35 12.13
C HIS A 762 -1.60 18.40 13.02
N LYS A 763 -1.53 18.19 14.35
CA LYS A 763 -1.02 19.19 15.29
C LYS A 763 0.51 19.28 15.23
N THR A 764 1.00 20.51 15.25
CA THR A 764 2.42 20.83 15.33
C THR A 764 2.69 21.77 16.51
N TYR A 765 3.93 21.79 16.97
CA TYR A 765 4.42 22.72 17.98
C TYR A 765 5.74 23.35 17.49
N GLU A 766 5.98 24.58 17.90
CA GLU A 766 7.17 25.34 17.54
C GLU A 766 8.43 24.84 18.28
N VAL A 767 9.56 24.93 17.59
CA VAL A 767 10.91 24.57 18.06
C VAL A 767 11.82 25.77 17.82
N PRO A 768 11.91 26.71 18.78
CA PRO A 768 12.64 27.97 18.62
C PRO A 768 14.12 27.82 18.25
N ASN A 769 14.73 26.68 18.63
CA ASN A 769 16.13 26.38 18.36
C ASN A 769 16.42 25.94 16.91
N THR A 770 15.44 26.01 16.01
CA THR A 770 15.62 25.67 14.60
C THR A 770 16.31 26.83 13.87
N PRO A 771 17.46 26.62 13.20
CA PRO A 771 18.10 27.65 12.38
C PRO A 771 17.16 28.19 11.30
N LEU A 772 17.27 29.49 11.01
CA LEU A 772 16.42 30.19 10.03
C LEU A 772 17.08 30.35 8.65
N CYS A 773 18.39 30.07 8.57
CA CYS A 773 19.17 30.07 7.34
C CYS A 773 18.95 28.78 6.53
N SER A 774 19.46 28.76 5.29
CA SER A 774 19.38 27.59 4.42
C SER A 774 20.20 26.40 4.97
N ALA A 775 19.99 25.21 4.40
CA ALA A 775 20.80 24.04 4.72
C ALA A 775 22.26 24.25 4.30
N ARG A 776 22.48 24.94 3.18
CA ARG A 776 23.79 25.38 2.71
C ARG A 776 24.50 26.30 3.70
N ASP A 777 23.86 27.38 4.15
CA ASP A 777 24.44 28.30 5.15
C ASP A 777 24.84 27.56 6.43
N LEU A 778 24.08 26.53 6.80
CA LEU A 778 24.31 25.70 7.97
C LEU A 778 25.51 24.75 7.77
N ALA A 779 25.66 24.16 6.58
CA ALA A 779 26.82 23.37 6.20
C ALA A 779 28.10 24.23 6.15
N GLU A 780 28.04 25.40 5.49
CA GLU A 780 29.17 26.34 5.41
C GLU A 780 29.60 26.83 6.81
N LYS A 781 28.65 27.20 7.69
CA LYS A 781 28.97 27.58 9.09
C LYS A 781 29.60 26.43 9.89
N LYS A 782 29.12 25.20 9.69
CA LYS A 782 29.69 24.01 10.35
C LYS A 782 31.12 23.75 9.86
N TYR A 783 31.39 23.92 8.57
CA TYR A 783 32.73 23.81 7.99
C TYR A 783 33.68 24.88 8.55
N ILE A 784 33.25 26.15 8.60
CA ILE A 784 34.04 27.25 9.18
C ILE A 784 34.38 26.98 10.65
N LEU A 785 33.40 26.56 11.46
CA LEU A 785 33.60 26.26 12.88
C LEU A 785 34.56 25.06 13.08
N SER A 786 34.48 24.05 12.21
CA SER A 786 35.40 22.90 12.23
C SER A 786 36.83 23.30 11.86
N ASN A 787 37.02 24.13 10.83
CA ASN A 787 38.33 24.63 10.45
C ASN A 787 38.94 25.55 11.52
N ALA A 788 38.14 26.40 12.16
CA ALA A 788 38.62 27.24 13.27
C ALA A 788 39.18 26.39 14.42
N ASN A 789 38.46 25.33 14.82
CA ASN A 789 38.94 24.41 15.86
C ASN A 789 40.19 23.62 15.41
N SER A 790 40.28 23.21 14.14
CA SER A 790 41.47 22.55 13.60
C SER A 790 42.69 23.48 13.59
N PHE A 791 42.50 24.74 13.23
CA PHE A 791 43.56 25.74 13.19
C PHE A 791 44.03 26.14 14.60
N CYS A 792 43.14 26.21 15.59
CA CYS A 792 43.53 26.35 16.99
C CYS A 792 44.34 25.13 17.49
N TYR A 793 43.96 23.92 17.10
CA TYR A 793 44.68 22.71 17.52
C TYR A 793 46.06 22.60 16.87
N GLU A 794 46.20 22.93 15.58
CA GLU A 794 47.52 23.03 14.93
C GLU A 794 48.41 24.11 15.57
N ASN A 795 47.85 25.27 15.94
CA ASN A 795 48.61 26.31 16.63
C ASN A 795 48.99 25.92 18.07
N GLU A 796 48.13 25.26 18.85
CA GLU A 796 48.50 24.75 20.18
C GLU A 796 49.56 23.65 20.10
N VAL A 797 49.48 22.75 19.11
CA VAL A 797 50.53 21.73 18.88
C VAL A 797 51.83 22.36 18.38
N ALA A 798 51.78 23.40 17.54
CA ALA A 798 52.94 24.13 17.07
C ALA A 798 53.58 25.06 18.15
N LEU A 799 52.82 25.45 19.16
CA LEU A 799 53.31 26.16 20.35
C LEU A 799 53.90 25.18 21.37
N ALA A 800 53.21 24.08 21.67
CA ALA A 800 53.72 23.01 22.54
C ALA A 800 54.99 22.36 21.98
N GLY A 801 55.11 22.24 20.65
CA GLY A 801 56.33 21.80 19.97
C GLY A 801 57.47 22.84 19.93
N LYS A 802 57.32 24.00 20.60
CA LYS A 802 58.31 25.08 20.65
C LYS A 802 58.80 25.44 22.06
N GLU A 803 58.31 24.77 23.11
CA GLU A 803 58.71 25.06 24.49
C GLU A 803 59.84 24.15 25.03
N GLU A 804 60.41 23.24 24.22
CA GLU A 804 61.53 22.36 24.64
C GLU A 804 62.92 22.74 24.09
N GLU A 805 63.05 23.80 23.28
CA GLU A 805 64.35 24.35 22.85
C GLU A 805 64.42 25.87 23.02
N ASP A 806 64.76 26.34 24.22
CA ASP A 806 65.82 27.35 24.43
C ASP A 806 66.01 27.67 25.92
N SER A 807 67.13 27.18 26.47
CA SER A 807 67.70 27.68 27.72
C SER A 807 68.92 28.54 27.41
N ASP A 808 68.92 29.82 27.81
CA ASP A 808 69.85 30.42 28.78
C ASP A 808 69.98 31.98 28.66
N ASN A 809 70.24 32.63 29.79
CA ASN A 809 70.69 34.03 30.01
C ASN A 809 69.81 35.25 29.61
N GLY A 810 69.61 36.17 30.58
CA GLY A 810 69.52 37.61 30.31
C GLY A 810 68.52 38.44 31.14
N VAL A 811 68.97 39.05 32.25
CA VAL A 811 68.27 40.08 33.05
C VAL A 811 69.08 41.39 32.88
N PRO A 812 68.50 42.59 32.63
CA PRO A 812 67.95 43.41 33.73
C PRO A 812 66.81 44.46 33.48
N GLU A 813 66.10 44.73 34.58
CA GLU A 813 65.58 46.02 35.13
C GLU A 813 64.52 46.94 34.43
N SER A 814 63.39 47.13 35.16
CA SER A 814 62.64 48.38 35.49
C SER A 814 62.16 49.38 34.38
N THR A 815 61.05 50.13 34.47
CA THR A 815 60.26 50.64 35.62
C THR A 815 58.81 51.11 35.23
N SER A 816 57.84 50.95 36.14
CA SER A 816 56.68 51.83 36.49
C SER A 816 55.67 52.47 35.48
N THR A 817 54.38 52.29 35.83
CA THR A 817 53.23 53.25 35.92
C THR A 817 52.37 53.69 34.71
N ASP A 818 51.07 53.37 34.83
CA ASP A 818 49.83 54.17 34.62
C ASP A 818 49.56 54.96 33.33
N THR A 819 48.42 54.71 32.66
CA THR A 819 47.12 55.44 32.82
C THR A 819 46.15 55.13 31.66
N HIS A 820 44.84 55.02 31.92
CA HIS A 820 43.72 54.98 30.93
C HIS A 820 43.49 56.36 30.24
N PRO A 821 42.90 56.46 29.02
CA PRO A 821 41.43 56.47 28.88
C PRO A 821 40.86 55.86 27.57
N GLU A 822 39.53 55.92 27.44
CA GLU A 822 38.65 55.30 26.43
C GLU A 822 38.50 56.07 25.10
N MET A 823 38.01 55.34 24.06
CA MET A 823 37.18 55.80 22.90
C MET A 823 37.76 56.89 21.94
N ASP A 824 37.57 56.85 20.61
CA ASP A 824 36.53 56.19 19.80
C ASP A 824 36.96 55.76 18.38
N HIS A 825 36.24 54.75 17.88
CA HIS A 825 36.02 54.22 16.52
C HIS A 825 36.78 54.66 15.22
N LEU A 826 37.39 53.63 14.61
CA LEU A 826 37.33 53.17 13.20
C LEU A 826 37.61 54.10 12.00
N SER A 827 38.63 53.72 11.20
CA SER A 827 38.60 53.77 9.73
C SER A 827 39.56 52.75 9.09
N GLN A 828 39.03 51.93 8.18
CA GLN A 828 39.67 51.20 7.07
C GLN A 828 41.15 50.76 7.18
N ALA A 829 41.37 49.43 7.23
CA ALA A 829 42.57 48.79 6.71
C ALA A 829 42.18 47.91 5.49
N GLY A 830 42.82 48.14 4.34
CA GLY A 830 42.61 47.35 3.12
C GLY A 830 43.57 46.15 3.05
N VAL A 831 43.09 45.03 2.50
CA VAL A 831 43.91 43.83 2.21
C VAL A 831 44.11 43.72 0.69
N PRO A 832 45.33 43.50 0.18
CA PRO A 832 45.58 43.33 -1.25
C PRO A 832 45.09 41.97 -1.76
N LEU A 833 44.67 41.93 -3.04
CA LEU A 833 44.41 40.70 -3.79
C LEU A 833 45.71 40.16 -4.41
N GLU A 834 45.94 38.85 -4.29
CA GLU A 834 46.87 38.11 -5.16
C GLU A 834 46.19 36.85 -5.76
N PRO A 835 46.67 36.32 -6.91
CA PRO A 835 45.81 35.64 -7.87
C PRO A 835 45.80 34.11 -7.78
N ARG A 836 44.67 33.50 -8.16
CA ARG A 836 44.56 32.06 -8.41
C ARG A 836 45.32 31.66 -9.69
N PRO A 837 46.06 30.53 -9.71
CA PRO A 837 46.61 29.97 -10.94
C PRO A 837 45.53 29.22 -11.75
N LEU A 838 45.58 29.36 -13.09
CA LEU A 838 44.72 28.60 -14.00
C LEU A 838 45.07 27.10 -14.03
N ARG A 839 44.07 26.25 -14.25
CA ARG A 839 44.27 24.87 -14.73
C ARG A 839 43.33 24.58 -15.91
N ARG A 840 43.86 23.84 -16.89
CA ARG A 840 43.39 23.71 -18.28
C ARG A 840 42.05 23.00 -18.46
N GLU A 841 41.34 23.43 -19.51
CA GLU A 841 40.47 22.57 -20.34
C GLU A 841 41.32 21.73 -21.32
N SER A 842 40.98 20.44 -21.46
CA SER A 842 41.34 19.48 -22.52
C SER A 842 40.94 18.08 -21.99
N GLU A 843 40.21 17.19 -22.68
CA GLU A 843 39.94 17.03 -24.11
C GLU A 843 38.51 16.51 -24.38
N ILE A 844 37.89 17.04 -25.45
CA ILE A 844 36.80 16.54 -26.34
C ILE A 844 35.82 15.49 -25.79
#